data_AF-A0A951K260-F1
#
_entry.id   AF-A0A951K260-F1
#
_cell.length_a   1.000
_cell.length_b   1.000
_cell.length_c   1.000
_cell.angle_alpha   90.00
_cell.angle_beta   90.00
_cell.angle_gamma   90.00
#
_symmetry.space_group_name_H-M   'P 1'
#
loop_
_entity.id
_entity.type
_entity.pdbx_description
1 polymer ?
#
loop_
_entity_poly.entity_id
_entity_poly.type
_entity_poly.pdbx_seq_one_letter_code
_entity_poly.pdbx_strand_id
1 'polypeptide(L)'
;MARIDGWGRHLSAVLSGGGRLLAAGNGGSAAQAQHLTSELVGRYRDDRQAFSAISLCVEASSVTAITNDYGSDDVFARQVRGHGRPGDVLVLLSTSGCSPNVLAAAAAGRAAGLTIWALTGAAPNPLLELADDALVVDAPATATVQEVHQVAVHLLCAAVDTALGVLPSGAAAGERCLPEPPEAPVAPVAPAPSRSLSDLPPPRWSSRQRTGKVGGNGRRGERLVVVGDALLDRDLDGSAERLAPDAPVPVVDAPVERPRPGGAALAASLAAADGAEVVLVTALADDEPGRWLAGLLERAGVEVVDLGLDGRTPEKVRVQAGGRTLVRIDHGGPPGTVGAATAAARAALEGADAVLVADYGRGVAADAGVRLALGRLVPHTPLVWDPHPRGPEPVAGLRLVTPNASEAARLVPEPSGSGTAAVASRARALADRWQAGAVAVTLGSRGALLVGPDGPPLAVPAPFADGDPCGAGDRFASAAAVALARGSLVSEAVEEAVQVASAFVAAGGAAGFSVVDLATEKQDGDVGPLDAVALAARVRREGGTVVATGGCFDLLHAGHVHMLQAARRLGDCLLVCLNSDASVHRLKGPDRPLQSQDDRAAVLAALDCVDAVMIFDEDTPVQALEQLRPHLFAKGADYAVADLPEARTLARWGGEAVVLPYLQGRSTSRLMKEAVRRAR
;
A
#
# COMPACT_ATOMS: atom_id res chain seq x y z
N MET A 1 19.87 -38.12 -7.09
CA MET A 1 18.80 -38.53 -8.01
C MET A 1 18.03 -39.73 -7.49
N ALA A 2 18.57 -40.96 -7.51
CA ALA A 2 17.81 -42.16 -7.09
C ALA A 2 17.10 -42.07 -5.72
N ARG A 3 17.74 -41.46 -4.71
CA ARG A 3 17.12 -41.18 -3.40
C ARG A 3 15.90 -40.26 -3.52
N ILE A 4 16.06 -39.13 -4.19
CA ILE A 4 15.00 -38.13 -4.39
C ILE A 4 13.85 -38.71 -5.22
N ASP A 5 14.15 -39.55 -6.23
CA ASP A 5 13.12 -40.25 -7.00
C ASP A 5 12.32 -41.23 -6.13
N GLY A 6 12.99 -41.89 -5.18
CA GLY A 6 12.36 -42.74 -4.16
C GLY A 6 11.44 -41.94 -3.24
N TRP A 7 11.92 -40.80 -2.73
CA TRP A 7 11.13 -39.87 -1.92
C TRP A 7 9.91 -39.36 -2.71
N GLY A 8 10.07 -39.00 -3.98
CA GLY A 8 8.98 -38.55 -4.84
C GLY A 8 7.87 -39.59 -4.99
N ARG A 9 8.22 -40.86 -5.26
CA ARG A 9 7.24 -41.97 -5.32
C ARG A 9 6.53 -42.21 -4.00
N HIS A 10 7.27 -42.22 -2.89
CA HIS A 10 6.68 -42.41 -1.56
C HIS A 10 5.73 -41.27 -1.21
N LEU A 11 6.18 -40.03 -1.38
CA LEU A 11 5.40 -38.84 -1.08
C LEU A 11 4.15 -38.75 -1.96
N SER A 12 4.26 -39.06 -3.25
CA SER A 12 3.12 -39.17 -4.16
C SER A 12 2.05 -40.13 -3.64
N ALA A 13 2.44 -41.29 -3.12
CA ALA A 13 1.51 -42.27 -2.56
C ALA A 13 0.85 -41.76 -1.26
N VAL A 14 1.64 -41.17 -0.36
CA VAL A 14 1.13 -40.58 0.91
C VAL A 14 0.11 -39.48 0.63
N LEU A 15 0.46 -38.52 -0.22
CA LEU A 15 -0.39 -37.37 -0.52
C LEU A 15 -1.66 -37.79 -1.29
N SER A 16 -1.55 -38.75 -2.22
CA SER A 16 -2.72 -39.30 -2.92
C SER A 16 -3.64 -40.12 -2.00
N GLY A 17 -3.08 -40.68 -0.92
CA GLY A 17 -3.83 -41.37 0.14
C GLY A 17 -4.48 -40.44 1.17
N GLY A 18 -4.36 -39.11 1.01
CA GLY A 18 -4.90 -38.11 1.94
C GLY A 18 -3.99 -37.77 3.12
N GLY A 19 -2.78 -38.32 3.15
CA GLY A 19 -1.72 -37.89 4.07
C GLY A 19 -1.20 -36.50 3.71
N ARG A 20 -0.34 -35.95 4.58
CA ARG A 20 0.25 -34.62 4.39
C ARG A 20 1.77 -34.62 4.54
N LEU A 21 2.36 -33.54 4.04
CA LEU A 21 3.76 -33.20 4.29
C LEU A 21 3.85 -32.04 5.29
N LEU A 22 4.67 -32.19 6.31
CA LEU A 22 5.09 -31.10 7.19
C LEU A 22 6.55 -30.74 6.86
N ALA A 23 6.89 -29.46 6.82
CA ALA A 23 8.26 -29.02 6.58
C ALA A 23 8.73 -27.97 7.59
N ALA A 24 9.97 -28.09 8.08
CA ALA A 24 10.54 -27.13 9.03
C ALA A 24 12.05 -26.93 8.85
N GLY A 25 12.53 -25.75 9.21
CA GLY A 25 13.94 -25.36 9.21
C GLY A 25 14.13 -23.95 9.75
N ASN A 26 15.37 -23.52 9.96
CA ASN A 26 15.70 -22.17 10.48
C ASN A 26 16.30 -21.29 9.38
N GLY A 27 15.99 -19.99 9.38
CA GLY A 27 16.59 -19.01 8.45
C GLY A 27 16.37 -19.38 6.98
N GLY A 28 17.44 -19.48 6.19
CA GLY A 28 17.34 -19.90 4.78
C GLY A 28 16.71 -21.30 4.59
N SER A 29 16.89 -22.21 5.54
CA SER A 29 16.21 -23.51 5.53
C SER A 29 14.70 -23.39 5.80
N ALA A 30 14.26 -22.35 6.52
CA ALA A 30 12.84 -22.03 6.66
C ALA A 30 12.23 -21.58 5.32
N ALA A 31 12.94 -20.74 4.57
CA ALA A 31 12.52 -20.32 3.23
C ALA A 31 12.39 -21.50 2.27
N GLN A 32 13.30 -22.47 2.34
CA GLN A 32 13.25 -23.70 1.55
C GLN A 32 12.09 -24.62 1.95
N ALA A 33 11.80 -24.71 3.26
CA ALA A 33 10.62 -25.42 3.75
C ALA A 33 9.32 -24.79 3.20
N GLN A 34 9.23 -23.46 3.20
CA GLN A 34 8.11 -22.72 2.61
C GLN A 34 8.00 -22.98 1.11
N HIS A 35 9.11 -22.86 0.38
CA HIS A 35 9.19 -23.13 -1.05
C HIS A 35 8.65 -24.52 -1.38
N LEU A 36 9.17 -25.58 -0.75
CA LEU A 36 8.70 -26.96 -0.94
C LEU A 36 7.18 -27.09 -0.73
N THR A 37 6.65 -26.52 0.35
CA THR A 37 5.21 -26.62 0.64
C THR A 37 4.36 -25.86 -0.37
N SER A 38 4.82 -24.69 -0.84
CA SER A 38 4.12 -23.90 -1.84
C SER A 38 4.01 -24.60 -3.19
N GLU A 39 5.07 -25.29 -3.62
CA GLU A 39 5.08 -26.06 -4.87
C GLU A 39 4.12 -27.25 -4.81
N LEU A 40 3.97 -27.88 -3.63
CA LEU A 40 3.05 -29.00 -3.41
C LEU A 40 1.58 -28.57 -3.31
N VAL A 41 1.29 -27.46 -2.64
CA VAL A 41 -0.07 -26.90 -2.54
C VAL A 41 -0.52 -26.28 -3.86
N GLY A 42 0.37 -25.56 -4.54
CA GLY A 42 0.17 -25.04 -5.88
C GLY A 42 0.56 -26.06 -6.95
N ARG A 43 1.39 -25.61 -7.91
CA ARG A 43 1.94 -26.44 -8.99
C ARG A 43 3.43 -26.16 -9.14
N TYR A 44 4.21 -27.20 -9.48
CA TYR A 44 5.64 -27.05 -9.73
C TYR A 44 5.95 -26.62 -11.17
N ARG A 45 5.59 -27.43 -12.17
CA ARG A 45 5.77 -27.08 -13.58
C ARG A 45 4.47 -27.16 -14.36
N ASP A 46 3.85 -28.32 -14.31
CA ASP A 46 2.57 -28.58 -14.96
C ASP A 46 1.45 -28.66 -13.90
N ASP A 47 0.22 -28.40 -14.33
CA ASP A 47 -0.92 -28.32 -13.43
C ASP A 47 -1.30 -29.69 -12.86
N ARG A 48 -1.65 -29.72 -11.58
CA ARG A 48 -2.09 -30.93 -10.86
C ARG A 48 -2.92 -30.55 -9.64
N GLN A 49 -3.54 -31.54 -9.00
CA GLN A 49 -4.28 -31.29 -7.76
C GLN A 49 -3.37 -30.72 -6.66
N ALA A 50 -3.97 -29.87 -5.82
CA ALA A 50 -3.34 -29.35 -4.62
C ALA A 50 -3.18 -30.46 -3.57
N PHE A 51 -2.03 -30.51 -2.91
CA PHE A 51 -1.78 -31.44 -1.81
C PHE A 51 -1.65 -30.74 -0.47
N SER A 52 -1.97 -31.47 0.60
CA SER A 52 -1.81 -30.99 1.97
C SER A 52 -0.31 -30.94 2.32
N ALA A 53 0.28 -29.74 2.28
CA ALA A 53 1.64 -29.50 2.72
C ALA A 53 1.71 -28.25 3.60
N ILE A 54 2.35 -28.33 4.77
CA ILE A 54 2.33 -27.29 5.80
C ILE A 54 3.77 -26.95 6.19
N SER A 55 4.16 -25.68 6.04
CA SER A 55 5.42 -25.18 6.58
C SER A 55 5.21 -24.70 8.02
N LEU A 56 5.98 -25.27 8.96
CA LEU A 56 5.87 -24.97 10.39
C LEU A 56 6.56 -23.64 10.78
N CYS A 57 7.03 -22.88 9.79
CA CYS A 57 7.86 -21.68 9.99
C CYS A 57 7.14 -20.36 9.65
N VAL A 58 5.88 -20.41 9.18
CA VAL A 58 5.21 -19.26 8.54
C VAL A 58 4.27 -18.51 9.47
N GLU A 59 3.50 -19.24 10.28
CA GLU A 59 2.44 -18.63 11.09
C GLU A 59 3.06 -17.94 12.31
N ALA A 60 3.28 -16.62 12.16
CA ALA A 60 4.01 -15.82 13.12
C ALA A 60 3.39 -15.84 14.51
N SER A 61 2.06 -15.96 14.64
CA SER A 61 1.38 -15.99 15.94
C SER A 61 1.71 -17.29 16.68
N SER A 62 1.67 -18.46 16.02
CA SER A 62 2.03 -19.75 16.60
C SER A 62 3.52 -19.83 16.89
N VAL A 63 4.38 -19.36 15.98
CA VAL A 63 5.83 -19.37 16.20
C VAL A 63 6.18 -18.53 17.43
N THR A 64 5.63 -17.32 17.55
CA THR A 64 5.91 -16.42 18.68
C THR A 64 5.26 -16.92 19.97
N ALA A 65 4.00 -17.36 19.96
CA ALA A 65 3.32 -17.89 21.13
C ALA A 65 3.99 -19.17 21.67
N ILE A 66 4.33 -20.12 20.80
CA ILE A 66 4.99 -21.37 21.23
C ILE A 66 6.39 -21.07 21.76
N THR A 67 7.13 -20.17 21.10
CA THR A 67 8.47 -19.76 21.57
C THR A 67 8.39 -19.08 22.93
N ASN A 68 7.38 -18.24 23.17
CA ASN A 68 7.16 -17.57 24.45
C ASN A 68 6.79 -18.54 25.57
N ASP A 69 5.88 -19.47 25.29
CA ASP A 69 5.27 -20.31 26.34
C ASP A 69 6.04 -21.61 26.61
N TYR A 70 6.73 -22.15 25.61
CA TYR A 70 7.41 -23.45 25.66
C TYR A 70 8.90 -23.39 25.30
N GLY A 71 9.39 -22.22 24.88
CA GLY A 71 10.78 -22.02 24.45
C GLY A 71 10.99 -22.29 22.95
N SER A 72 12.10 -21.76 22.43
CA SER A 72 12.47 -21.86 21.01
C SER A 72 12.66 -23.30 20.53
N ASP A 73 13.01 -24.22 21.43
CA ASP A 73 13.30 -25.61 21.11
C ASP A 73 12.02 -26.40 20.80
N ASP A 74 10.88 -26.03 21.40
CA ASP A 74 9.59 -26.70 21.15
C ASP A 74 8.80 -26.11 19.97
N VAL A 75 9.30 -25.03 19.35
CA VAL A 75 8.57 -24.26 18.34
C VAL A 75 8.03 -25.11 17.18
N PHE A 76 8.84 -26.05 16.68
CA PHE A 76 8.41 -26.98 15.63
C PHE A 76 7.81 -28.26 16.21
N ALA A 77 8.36 -28.79 17.30
CA ALA A 77 7.89 -30.02 17.93
C ALA A 77 6.42 -29.96 18.34
N ARG A 78 5.98 -28.83 18.91
CA ARG A 78 4.59 -28.63 19.31
C ARG A 78 3.65 -28.58 18.11
N GLN A 79 4.08 -27.96 17.01
CA GLN A 79 3.32 -27.94 15.76
C GLN A 79 3.26 -29.32 15.10
N VAL A 80 4.34 -30.11 15.15
CA VAL A 80 4.33 -31.52 14.69
C VAL A 80 3.30 -32.34 15.47
N ARG A 81 3.24 -32.19 16.81
CA ARG A 81 2.22 -32.88 17.64
C ARG A 81 0.79 -32.44 17.29
N GLY A 82 0.60 -31.16 16.98
CA GLY A 82 -0.72 -30.61 16.61
C GLY A 82 -1.20 -31.10 15.24
N HIS A 83 -0.32 -31.06 14.23
CA HIS A 83 -0.68 -31.26 12.83
C HIS A 83 -0.41 -32.66 12.29
N GLY A 84 0.61 -33.36 12.79
CA GLY A 84 1.07 -34.64 12.26
C GLY A 84 0.16 -35.80 12.63
N ARG A 85 -0.03 -36.73 11.70
CA ARG A 85 -0.75 -37.99 11.88
C ARG A 85 0.14 -39.17 11.46
N PRO A 86 -0.10 -40.38 12.00
CA PRO A 86 0.65 -41.57 11.57
C PRO A 86 0.57 -41.77 10.05
N GLY A 87 1.72 -42.00 9.42
CA GLY A 87 1.84 -42.14 7.96
C GLY A 87 2.08 -40.84 7.18
N ASP A 88 2.03 -39.68 7.82
CA ASP A 88 2.44 -38.41 7.21
C ASP A 88 3.97 -38.33 7.05
N VAL A 89 4.45 -37.38 6.25
CA VAL A 89 5.89 -37.14 6.03
C VAL A 89 6.31 -35.83 6.70
N LEU A 90 7.43 -35.84 7.43
CA LEU A 90 8.07 -34.66 8.00
C LEU A 90 9.44 -34.43 7.32
N VAL A 91 9.60 -33.29 6.64
CA VAL A 91 10.86 -32.88 6.03
C VAL A 91 11.54 -31.81 6.89
N LEU A 92 12.76 -32.09 7.32
CA LEU A 92 13.55 -31.21 8.18
C LEU A 92 14.79 -30.72 7.45
N LEU A 93 14.90 -29.40 7.32
CA LEU A 93 16.00 -28.72 6.65
C LEU A 93 16.88 -28.03 7.68
N SER A 94 18.16 -28.42 7.74
CA SER A 94 19.12 -27.86 8.69
C SER A 94 20.54 -28.02 8.16
N THR A 95 21.18 -26.93 7.80
CA THR A 95 22.56 -26.98 7.27
C THR A 95 23.58 -27.50 8.28
N SER A 96 23.31 -27.39 9.58
CA SER A 96 24.17 -27.96 10.64
C SER A 96 23.74 -29.36 11.05
N GLY A 97 22.47 -29.71 10.88
CA GLY A 97 21.88 -30.91 11.48
C GLY A 97 21.86 -30.94 13.01
N CYS A 98 22.20 -29.84 13.68
CA CYS A 98 22.35 -29.77 15.15
C CYS A 98 21.32 -28.86 15.83
N SER A 99 20.47 -28.17 15.07
CA SER A 99 19.52 -27.20 15.62
C SER A 99 18.55 -27.85 16.61
N PRO A 100 18.52 -27.45 17.91
CA PRO A 100 17.72 -28.13 18.94
C PRO A 100 16.24 -28.21 18.59
N ASN A 101 15.68 -27.14 18.03
CA ASN A 101 14.28 -27.09 17.61
C ASN A 101 13.93 -28.04 16.46
N VAL A 102 14.86 -28.28 15.54
CA VAL A 102 14.72 -29.25 14.45
C VAL A 102 14.85 -30.68 14.98
N LEU A 103 15.76 -30.93 15.93
CA LEU A 103 15.90 -32.24 16.58
C LEU A 103 14.65 -32.60 17.40
N ALA A 104 14.10 -31.62 18.13
CA ALA A 104 12.85 -31.79 18.87
C ALA A 104 11.67 -32.09 17.92
N ALA A 105 11.62 -31.46 16.75
CA ALA A 105 10.63 -31.76 15.71
C ALA A 105 10.77 -33.20 15.19
N ALA A 106 11.99 -33.66 14.93
CA ALA A 106 12.26 -35.03 14.51
C ALA A 106 11.78 -36.05 15.56
N ALA A 107 12.12 -35.82 16.83
CA ALA A 107 11.68 -36.68 17.93
C ALA A 107 10.15 -36.71 18.06
N ALA A 108 9.49 -35.55 17.94
CA ALA A 108 8.03 -35.46 17.94
C ALA A 108 7.39 -36.19 16.74
N GLY A 109 7.99 -36.07 15.54
CA GLY A 109 7.53 -36.77 14.34
C GLY A 109 7.59 -38.29 14.50
N ARG A 110 8.68 -38.80 15.07
CA ARG A 110 8.87 -40.24 15.32
C ARG A 110 7.83 -40.76 16.31
N ALA A 111 7.59 -40.01 17.38
CA ALA A 111 6.56 -40.36 18.37
C ALA A 111 5.14 -40.36 17.79
N ALA A 112 4.87 -39.51 16.79
CA ALA A 112 3.59 -39.42 16.11
C ALA A 112 3.45 -40.39 14.90
N GLY A 113 4.49 -41.19 14.60
CA GLY A 113 4.47 -42.17 13.52
C GLY A 113 4.62 -41.57 12.12
N LEU A 114 5.30 -40.42 12.01
CA LEU A 114 5.64 -39.80 10.72
C LEU A 114 6.92 -40.40 10.14
N THR A 115 7.00 -40.44 8.81
CA THR A 115 8.26 -40.70 8.10
C THR A 115 9.06 -39.41 8.06
N ILE A 116 10.30 -39.43 8.53
CA ILE A 116 11.15 -38.25 8.70
C ILE A 116 12.25 -38.25 7.64
N TRP A 117 12.31 -37.18 6.84
CA TRP A 117 13.40 -36.94 5.90
C TRP A 117 14.19 -35.72 6.28
N ALA A 118 15.52 -35.81 6.20
CA ALA A 118 16.41 -34.70 6.50
C ALA A 118 17.13 -34.18 5.25
N LEU A 119 17.14 -32.88 5.03
CA LEU A 119 18.11 -32.22 4.18
C LEU A 119 19.12 -31.52 5.10
N THR A 120 20.34 -32.02 5.14
CA THR A 120 21.35 -31.57 6.10
C THR A 120 22.71 -31.31 5.47
N GLY A 121 23.58 -30.60 6.19
CA GLY A 121 24.98 -30.42 5.81
C GLY A 121 25.82 -31.65 6.13
N ALA A 122 27.14 -31.46 6.30
CA ALA A 122 28.10 -32.54 6.47
C ALA A 122 27.76 -33.50 7.63
N ALA A 123 28.02 -34.79 7.43
CA ALA A 123 27.93 -35.82 8.45
C ALA A 123 29.27 -35.92 9.23
N PRO A 124 29.26 -36.36 10.49
CA PRO A 124 28.10 -36.78 11.30
C PRO A 124 27.36 -35.58 11.92
N ASN A 125 26.04 -35.70 12.05
CA ASN A 125 25.20 -34.76 12.81
C ASN A 125 23.97 -35.48 13.41
N PRO A 126 23.44 -35.02 14.55
CA PRO A 126 22.41 -35.74 15.32
C PRO A 126 21.07 -35.88 14.59
N LEU A 127 20.75 -35.01 13.63
CA LEU A 127 19.52 -35.13 12.84
C LEU A 127 19.50 -36.44 12.02
N LEU A 128 20.65 -36.97 11.61
CA LEU A 128 20.74 -38.24 10.87
C LEU A 128 20.30 -39.45 11.70
N GLU A 129 20.41 -39.40 13.02
CA GLU A 129 19.96 -40.49 13.91
C GLU A 129 18.44 -40.47 14.13
N LEU A 130 17.83 -39.30 13.93
CA LEU A 130 16.40 -39.07 14.11
C LEU A 130 15.60 -39.19 12.81
N ALA A 131 16.24 -38.99 11.66
CA ALA A 131 15.61 -39.15 10.35
C ALA A 131 15.58 -40.61 9.88
N ASP A 132 14.56 -40.98 9.11
CA ASP A 132 14.46 -42.29 8.47
C ASP A 132 15.29 -42.37 7.17
N ASP A 133 15.47 -41.23 6.48
CA ASP A 133 16.41 -41.06 5.38
C ASP A 133 16.88 -39.60 5.30
N ALA A 134 18.02 -39.34 4.66
CA ALA A 134 18.60 -38.00 4.61
C ALA A 134 19.37 -37.71 3.32
N LEU A 135 19.30 -36.47 2.83
CA LEU A 135 20.22 -35.92 1.84
C LEU A 135 21.29 -35.10 2.57
N VAL A 136 22.52 -35.62 2.58
CA VAL A 136 23.70 -34.99 3.19
C VAL A 136 24.46 -34.22 2.12
N VAL A 137 24.68 -32.92 2.33
CA VAL A 137 25.51 -32.09 1.47
C VAL A 137 26.82 -31.79 2.19
N ASP A 138 27.89 -32.44 1.73
CA ASP A 138 29.24 -32.21 2.27
C ASP A 138 29.87 -31.00 1.59
N ALA A 139 29.63 -29.82 2.16
CA ALA A 139 30.19 -28.56 1.70
C ALA A 139 30.60 -27.68 2.89
N PRO A 140 31.72 -26.95 2.81
CA PRO A 140 32.24 -26.14 3.91
C PRO A 140 31.42 -24.88 4.17
N ALA A 141 30.68 -24.39 3.16
CA ALA A 141 29.89 -23.17 3.25
C ALA A 141 28.39 -23.48 3.39
N THR A 142 27.76 -22.89 4.40
CA THR A 142 26.29 -22.96 4.62
C THR A 142 25.50 -22.53 3.38
N ALA A 143 25.98 -21.53 2.64
CA ALA A 143 25.36 -21.06 1.40
C ALA A 143 25.30 -22.18 0.34
N THR A 144 26.41 -22.90 0.12
CA THR A 144 26.45 -24.03 -0.82
C THR A 144 25.54 -25.17 -0.38
N VAL A 145 25.49 -25.46 0.92
CA VAL A 145 24.55 -26.45 1.47
C VAL A 145 23.10 -26.05 1.15
N GLN A 146 22.75 -24.77 1.32
CA GLN A 146 21.44 -24.25 0.99
C GLN A 146 21.16 -24.30 -0.52
N GLU A 147 22.07 -23.90 -1.38
CA GLU A 147 21.89 -23.97 -2.84
C GLU A 147 21.56 -25.40 -3.28
N VAL A 148 22.27 -26.40 -2.75
CA VAL A 148 22.01 -27.81 -3.06
C VAL A 148 20.69 -28.29 -2.46
N HIS A 149 20.31 -27.85 -1.25
CA HIS A 149 19.00 -28.16 -0.67
C HIS A 149 17.86 -27.60 -1.54
N GLN A 150 18.01 -26.40 -2.09
CA GLN A 150 17.01 -25.82 -2.99
C GLN A 150 16.87 -26.64 -4.28
N VAL A 151 18.00 -27.06 -4.87
CA VAL A 151 17.98 -27.97 -6.03
C VAL A 151 17.29 -29.29 -5.66
N ALA A 152 17.56 -29.85 -4.47
CA ALA A 152 16.91 -31.06 -4.02
C ALA A 152 15.39 -30.93 -3.82
N VAL A 153 14.92 -29.77 -3.34
CA VAL A 153 13.50 -29.44 -3.24
C VAL A 153 12.85 -29.49 -4.63
N HIS A 154 13.42 -28.82 -5.63
CA HIS A 154 12.90 -28.84 -7.01
C HIS A 154 12.91 -30.24 -7.62
N LEU A 155 13.96 -31.02 -7.37
CA LEU A 155 14.03 -32.40 -7.83
C LEU A 155 12.98 -33.29 -7.14
N LEU A 156 12.69 -33.05 -5.86
CA LEU A 156 11.64 -33.77 -5.14
C LEU A 156 10.27 -33.44 -5.74
N CYS A 157 9.97 -32.17 -6.00
CA CYS A 157 8.75 -31.76 -6.68
C CYS A 157 8.62 -32.42 -8.06
N ALA A 158 9.69 -32.38 -8.87
CA ALA A 158 9.72 -33.05 -10.18
C ALA A 158 9.48 -34.56 -10.08
N ALA A 159 10.06 -35.21 -9.07
CA ALA A 159 9.90 -36.64 -8.83
C ALA A 159 8.48 -37.01 -8.37
N VAL A 160 7.84 -36.17 -7.54
CA VAL A 160 6.44 -36.32 -7.16
C VAL A 160 5.54 -36.21 -8.39
N ASP A 161 5.72 -35.17 -9.21
CA ASP A 161 4.93 -34.95 -10.42
C ASP A 161 5.09 -36.12 -11.41
N THR A 162 6.32 -36.60 -11.58
CA THR A 162 6.61 -37.78 -12.41
C THR A 162 5.90 -39.03 -11.86
N ALA A 163 5.93 -39.25 -10.54
CA ALA A 163 5.28 -40.40 -9.91
C ALA A 163 3.75 -40.35 -10.00
N LEU A 164 3.17 -39.14 -10.04
CA LEU A 164 1.74 -38.91 -10.28
C LEU A 164 1.33 -39.06 -11.75
N GLY A 165 2.29 -39.27 -12.66
CA GLY A 165 2.03 -39.35 -14.09
C GLY A 165 1.68 -38.00 -14.72
N VAL A 166 2.12 -36.89 -14.12
CA VAL A 166 1.98 -35.55 -14.71
C VAL A 166 2.89 -35.49 -15.94
N LEU A 167 2.29 -35.62 -17.11
CA LEU A 167 3.02 -35.61 -18.38
C LEU A 167 3.48 -34.17 -18.69
N PRO A 168 4.75 -33.97 -19.08
CA PRO A 168 5.19 -32.67 -19.56
C PRO A 168 4.41 -32.31 -20.81
N SER A 169 3.72 -31.16 -20.81
CA SER A 169 3.00 -30.73 -21.99
C SER A 169 3.99 -30.45 -23.13
N GLY A 170 3.91 -31.25 -24.21
CA GLY A 170 4.46 -30.85 -25.50
C GLY A 170 3.80 -29.54 -25.92
N ALA A 171 4.54 -28.66 -26.60
CA ALA A 171 4.15 -27.29 -26.97
C ALA A 171 2.77 -27.17 -27.68
N ALA A 172 1.69 -27.27 -26.92
CA ALA A 172 0.30 -27.15 -27.33
C ALA A 172 -0.63 -27.28 -26.11
N ALA A 173 -0.52 -26.36 -25.16
CA ALA A 173 -1.62 -26.02 -24.26
C ALA A 173 -1.43 -24.56 -23.90
N GLY A 174 -2.26 -23.69 -24.46
CA GLY A 174 -2.34 -22.30 -24.02
C GLY A 174 -2.57 -22.30 -22.52
N GLU A 175 -1.70 -21.61 -21.79
CA GLU A 175 -1.85 -21.39 -20.36
C GLU A 175 -3.26 -20.86 -20.11
N ARG A 176 -4.11 -21.68 -19.49
CA ARG A 176 -5.39 -21.22 -18.99
C ARG A 176 -5.09 -20.32 -17.81
N CYS A 177 -5.12 -19.03 -18.07
CA CYS A 177 -5.13 -17.99 -17.06
C CYS A 177 -6.37 -18.19 -16.18
N LEU A 178 -6.18 -18.47 -14.89
CA LEU A 178 -7.21 -18.09 -13.91
C LEU A 178 -7.29 -16.54 -13.93
N PRO A 179 -8.47 -15.92 -13.74
CA PRO A 179 -8.58 -14.47 -13.76
C PRO A 179 -7.74 -13.90 -12.61
N GLU A 180 -6.82 -12.98 -12.91
CA GLU A 180 -5.94 -12.38 -11.91
C GLU A 180 -6.74 -11.47 -10.95
N PRO A 181 -6.58 -11.65 -9.62
CA PRO A 181 -6.72 -10.57 -8.66
C PRO A 181 -5.37 -9.81 -8.54
N PRO A 182 -5.34 -8.46 -8.52
CA PRO A 182 -4.09 -7.71 -8.57
C PRO A 182 -3.56 -7.43 -7.16
N GLU A 183 -2.27 -7.68 -6.93
CA GLU A 183 -1.55 -7.14 -5.78
C GLU A 183 -0.03 -7.13 -6.03
N ALA A 184 0.60 -5.99 -5.70
CA ALA A 184 2.02 -5.88 -5.32
C ALA A 184 2.13 -5.96 -3.78
N PRO A 185 3.35 -6.08 -3.19
CA PRO A 185 3.92 -4.90 -2.50
C PRO A 185 5.47 -4.75 -2.41
N VAL A 186 5.87 -3.49 -2.11
CA VAL A 186 7.06 -2.78 -1.48
C VAL A 186 8.20 -3.60 -0.80
N ALA A 187 9.48 -3.19 -0.57
CA ALA A 187 10.19 -1.95 -0.10
C ALA A 187 11.75 -2.14 -0.15
N PRO A 188 12.69 -1.35 0.48
CA PRO A 188 12.71 0.01 1.12
C PRO A 188 13.98 0.91 0.82
N VAL A 189 14.03 2.22 1.19
CA VAL A 189 15.28 3.05 1.34
C VAL A 189 15.19 4.14 2.46
N ALA A 190 16.36 4.55 3.00
CA ALA A 190 16.68 5.34 4.21
C ALA A 190 17.16 6.82 3.93
N PRO A 191 17.46 7.68 4.95
CA PRO A 191 17.25 9.16 4.91
C PRO A 191 18.51 10.09 4.93
N ALA A 192 18.31 11.42 4.85
CA ALA A 192 19.31 12.50 5.09
C ALA A 192 18.66 13.82 5.66
N PRO A 193 19.40 14.88 6.08
CA PRO A 193 19.53 15.36 7.47
C PRO A 193 18.84 16.71 7.82
N SER A 194 18.81 17.06 9.12
CA SER A 194 18.02 18.12 9.75
C SER A 194 18.75 19.47 10.02
N ARG A 195 17.97 20.56 10.16
CA ARG A 195 18.38 21.84 10.79
C ARG A 195 17.32 22.31 11.80
N SER A 196 17.77 22.90 12.91
CA SER A 196 16.95 23.37 14.04
C SER A 196 16.45 24.81 13.86
N LEU A 197 15.21 25.09 14.28
CA LEU A 197 14.47 26.37 14.17
C LEU A 197 14.22 27.04 15.54
N SER A 198 15.13 26.88 16.49
CA SER A 198 14.95 27.31 17.89
C SER A 198 14.91 28.83 18.17
N ASP A 199 14.84 29.72 17.16
CA ASP A 199 15.16 31.14 17.34
C ASP A 199 14.02 32.16 17.08
N LEU A 200 12.74 31.74 17.02
CA LEU A 200 11.65 32.70 16.70
C LEU A 200 10.74 33.05 17.90
N PRO A 201 10.48 34.35 18.15
CA PRO A 201 9.69 34.82 19.29
C PRO A 201 8.17 34.66 19.08
N PRO A 202 7.37 34.65 20.17
CA PRO A 202 5.93 34.41 20.09
C PRO A 202 5.17 35.61 19.49
N PRO A 203 4.18 35.40 18.59
CA PRO A 203 3.31 36.46 18.12
C PRO A 203 2.13 36.73 19.06
N ARG A 204 1.71 38.00 19.14
CA ARG A 204 0.56 38.49 19.91
C ARG A 204 -0.64 38.67 18.98
N TRP A 205 -1.78 38.06 19.32
CA TRP A 205 -3.01 38.18 18.55
C TRP A 205 -3.69 39.54 18.75
N SER A 206 -3.97 40.25 17.65
CA SER A 206 -4.90 41.37 17.63
C SER A 206 -6.04 41.08 16.66
N SER A 207 -7.27 41.12 17.17
CA SER A 207 -8.52 41.02 16.42
C SER A 207 -8.60 42.10 15.34
N ARG A 208 -8.54 41.71 14.07
CA ARG A 208 -9.00 42.57 12.97
C ARG A 208 -9.94 41.80 12.06
N GLN A 209 -11.23 42.08 12.23
CA GLN A 209 -12.27 41.83 11.24
C GLN A 209 -11.89 42.53 9.93
N ARG A 210 -11.67 41.78 8.85
CA ARG A 210 -11.62 42.33 7.49
C ARG A 210 -13.04 42.35 6.93
N THR A 211 -13.68 43.51 7.01
CA THR A 211 -14.81 43.85 6.14
C THR A 211 -14.26 44.32 4.80
N GLY A 212 -14.56 43.60 3.72
CA GLY A 212 -14.12 43.95 2.38
C GLY A 212 -15.11 43.47 1.33
N LYS A 213 -15.99 44.37 0.87
CA LYS A 213 -16.75 44.23 -0.38
C LYS A 213 -15.77 44.23 -1.57
N VAL A 214 -15.85 43.23 -2.45
CA VAL A 214 -15.42 43.35 -3.85
C VAL A 214 -16.39 42.56 -4.74
N GLY A 215 -17.00 43.25 -5.70
CA GLY A 215 -17.68 42.64 -6.83
C GLY A 215 -16.67 42.29 -7.93
N GLY A 216 -16.90 41.18 -8.61
CA GLY A 216 -16.10 40.71 -9.72
C GLY A 216 -16.36 39.22 -9.93
N ASN A 217 -16.82 38.85 -11.13
CA ASN A 217 -17.25 37.51 -11.52
C ASN A 217 -16.06 36.55 -11.72
N GLY A 218 -15.34 36.24 -10.63
CA GLY A 218 -14.41 35.11 -10.55
C GLY A 218 -15.11 33.96 -9.82
N ARG A 219 -14.95 32.72 -10.30
CA ARG A 219 -15.46 31.52 -9.61
C ARG A 219 -15.01 31.57 -8.14
N ARG A 220 -15.95 31.80 -7.23
CA ARG A 220 -15.75 31.62 -5.78
C ARG A 220 -15.48 30.14 -5.56
N GLY A 221 -14.42 29.79 -4.82
CA GLY A 221 -14.21 28.40 -4.40
C GLY A 221 -15.39 27.92 -3.55
N GLU A 222 -15.72 26.63 -3.62
CA GLU A 222 -16.84 26.09 -2.86
C GLU A 222 -16.58 26.23 -1.35
N ARG A 223 -17.59 26.68 -0.61
CA ARG A 223 -17.51 26.90 0.83
C ARG A 223 -17.93 25.65 1.58
N LEU A 224 -16.95 24.88 2.05
CA LEU A 224 -17.15 23.69 2.87
C LEU A 224 -17.14 24.05 4.36
N VAL A 225 -18.17 23.65 5.09
CA VAL A 225 -18.16 23.72 6.55
C VAL A 225 -17.90 22.33 7.13
N VAL A 226 -16.80 22.17 7.84
CA VAL A 226 -16.48 20.97 8.61
C VAL A 226 -16.94 21.18 10.04
N VAL A 227 -17.70 20.24 10.59
CA VAL A 227 -18.16 20.23 11.97
C VAL A 227 -17.61 18.98 12.64
N GLY A 228 -16.88 19.12 13.74
CA GLY A 228 -16.43 17.91 14.40
C GLY A 228 -15.36 18.10 15.44
N ASP A 229 -14.90 16.97 15.95
CA ASP A 229 -13.94 16.91 17.03
C ASP A 229 -12.52 17.05 16.47
N ALA A 230 -11.82 18.11 16.87
CA ALA A 230 -10.43 18.36 16.49
C ALA A 230 -9.48 17.62 17.45
N LEU A 231 -8.49 16.92 16.90
CA LEU A 231 -7.46 16.23 17.67
C LEU A 231 -6.08 16.71 17.23
N LEU A 232 -5.09 16.57 18.11
CA LEU A 232 -3.69 16.75 17.76
C LEU A 232 -3.02 15.38 17.63
N ASP A 233 -2.42 15.10 16.47
CA ASP A 233 -1.54 13.97 16.28
C ASP A 233 -0.08 14.47 16.39
N ARG A 234 0.77 13.78 17.14
CA ARG A 234 2.20 14.12 17.27
C ARG A 234 3.03 12.88 17.00
N ASP A 235 4.02 13.00 16.12
CA ASP A 235 5.05 11.97 16.00
C ASP A 235 6.33 12.44 16.66
N LEU A 236 6.92 11.55 17.46
CA LEU A 236 8.23 11.70 18.08
C LEU A 236 9.16 10.71 17.39
N ASP A 237 9.85 11.17 16.34
CA ASP A 237 10.69 10.34 15.48
C ASP A 237 12.15 10.41 15.93
N GLY A 238 12.70 9.32 16.46
CA GLY A 238 14.09 9.24 16.91
C GLY A 238 14.81 7.96 16.50
N SER A 239 15.98 7.71 17.09
CA SER A 239 16.73 6.46 16.94
C SER A 239 16.68 5.66 18.23
N ALA A 240 16.56 4.33 18.13
CA ALA A 240 16.58 3.43 19.28
C ALA A 240 17.71 2.40 19.15
N GLU A 241 18.89 2.75 19.65
CA GLU A 241 20.12 1.94 19.52
C GLU A 241 20.51 1.21 20.81
N ARG A 242 19.92 1.59 21.95
CA ARG A 242 20.19 0.96 23.25
C ARG A 242 18.90 0.65 24.01
N LEU A 243 19.01 -0.28 24.95
CA LEU A 243 17.99 -0.50 25.98
C LEU A 243 18.28 0.36 27.21
N ALA A 244 17.23 0.66 27.98
CA ALA A 244 17.36 1.38 29.23
C ALA A 244 18.10 0.52 30.28
N PRO A 245 18.95 1.10 31.14
CA PRO A 245 19.71 0.35 32.15
C PRO A 245 18.83 -0.17 33.30
N ASP A 246 17.65 0.42 33.48
CA ASP A 246 16.69 0.17 34.54
C ASP A 246 15.50 -0.72 34.13
N ALA A 247 15.27 -0.92 32.82
CA ALA A 247 14.23 -1.81 32.30
C ALA A 247 14.56 -2.27 30.85
N PRO A 248 14.09 -3.46 30.41
CA PRO A 248 14.33 -3.97 29.07
C PRO A 248 13.44 -3.27 28.01
N VAL A 249 13.52 -1.94 27.94
CA VAL A 249 12.75 -1.10 27.02
C VAL A 249 13.71 -0.29 26.12
N PRO A 250 13.38 -0.04 24.85
CA PRO A 250 14.19 0.80 23.98
C PRO A 250 14.26 2.25 24.50
N VAL A 251 15.45 2.85 24.41
CA VAL A 251 15.61 4.30 24.62
C VAL A 251 15.56 4.98 23.27
N VAL A 252 14.62 5.92 23.09
CA VAL A 252 14.55 6.77 21.89
C VAL A 252 15.37 8.02 22.13
N ASP A 253 16.48 8.15 21.43
CA ASP A 253 17.38 9.30 21.54
C ASP A 253 16.95 10.44 20.61
N ALA A 254 16.99 11.66 21.16
CA ALA A 254 16.76 12.93 20.47
C ALA A 254 15.59 12.92 19.46
N PRO A 255 14.36 12.55 19.89
CA PRO A 255 13.23 12.50 18.98
C PRO A 255 12.94 13.88 18.39
N VAL A 256 12.73 13.94 17.08
CA VAL A 256 12.19 15.10 16.39
C VAL A 256 10.68 15.04 16.49
N GLU A 257 10.11 16.18 16.86
CA GLU A 257 8.69 16.28 17.08
C GLU A 257 7.95 16.87 15.88
N ARG A 258 6.89 16.20 15.44
CA ARG A 258 6.07 16.57 14.28
C ARG A 258 4.59 16.62 14.65
N PRO A 259 4.07 17.81 15.01
CA PRO A 259 2.65 17.98 15.28
C PRO A 259 1.84 18.09 13.97
N ARG A 260 0.68 17.45 13.93
CA ARG A 260 -0.21 17.34 12.78
C ARG A 260 -1.67 17.46 13.23
N PRO A 261 -2.55 18.07 12.42
CA PRO A 261 -3.98 18.05 12.72
C PRO A 261 -4.53 16.63 12.63
N GLY A 262 -5.46 16.27 13.51
CA GLY A 262 -6.13 14.99 13.56
C GLY A 262 -7.66 15.14 13.59
N GLY A 263 -8.37 14.11 13.12
CA GLY A 263 -9.82 14.08 13.03
C GLY A 263 -10.42 15.21 12.21
N ALA A 264 -11.41 15.93 12.74
CA ALA A 264 -12.06 17.00 12.00
C ALA A 264 -11.10 18.10 11.53
N ALA A 265 -10.02 18.35 12.29
CA ALA A 265 -8.97 19.27 11.89
C ALA A 265 -8.16 18.77 10.69
N LEU A 266 -7.92 17.45 10.60
CA LEU A 266 -7.26 16.84 9.45
C LEU A 266 -8.13 16.95 8.21
N ALA A 267 -9.41 16.55 8.31
CA ALA A 267 -10.37 16.63 7.21
C ALA A 267 -10.49 18.07 6.66
N ALA A 268 -10.56 19.07 7.56
CA ALA A 268 -10.59 20.48 7.17
C ALA A 268 -9.30 20.94 6.47
N SER A 269 -8.14 20.53 7.00
CA SER A 269 -6.84 20.91 6.41
C SER A 269 -6.64 20.28 5.03
N LEU A 270 -7.08 19.04 4.83
CA LEU A 270 -7.01 18.34 3.56
C LEU A 270 -7.92 18.98 2.50
N ALA A 271 -9.13 19.37 2.86
CA ALA A 271 -10.04 20.08 1.96
C ALA A 271 -9.52 21.48 1.59
N ALA A 272 -8.90 22.19 2.54
CA ALA A 272 -8.28 23.49 2.28
C ALA A 272 -7.08 23.38 1.33
N ALA A 273 -6.27 22.32 1.48
CA ALA A 273 -5.17 22.01 0.57
C ALA A 273 -5.65 21.76 -0.87
N ASP A 274 -6.85 21.20 -1.06
CA ASP A 274 -7.49 21.02 -2.36
C ASP A 274 -8.10 22.32 -2.94
N GLY A 275 -7.97 23.44 -2.23
CA GLY A 275 -8.43 24.76 -2.66
C GLY A 275 -9.85 25.15 -2.26
N ALA A 276 -10.53 24.35 -1.43
CA ALA A 276 -11.85 24.71 -0.90
C ALA A 276 -11.75 25.88 0.12
N GLU A 277 -12.79 26.71 0.20
CA GLU A 277 -12.91 27.69 1.30
C GLU A 277 -13.48 26.96 2.52
N VAL A 278 -12.63 26.65 3.50
CA VAL A 278 -13.01 25.80 4.63
C VAL A 278 -13.23 26.59 5.91
N VAL A 279 -14.40 26.38 6.52
CA VAL A 279 -14.68 26.78 7.91
C VAL A 279 -14.81 25.54 8.78
N LEU A 280 -14.01 25.43 9.83
CA LEU A 280 -14.08 24.38 10.83
C LEU A 280 -14.82 24.87 12.08
N VAL A 281 -16.01 24.31 12.33
CA VAL A 281 -16.73 24.45 13.60
C VAL A 281 -16.28 23.33 14.53
N THR A 282 -15.53 23.67 15.57
CA THR A 282 -14.96 22.69 16.52
C THR A 282 -14.86 23.27 17.93
N ALA A 283 -14.37 22.49 18.88
CA ALA A 283 -14.13 22.93 20.25
C ALA A 283 -12.65 22.71 20.62
N LEU A 284 -11.95 23.80 20.95
CA LEU A 284 -10.55 23.77 21.36
C LEU A 284 -10.43 24.08 22.86
N ALA A 285 -9.53 23.39 23.55
CA ALA A 285 -9.20 23.74 24.93
C ALA A 285 -8.08 24.80 24.94
N ASP A 286 -8.05 25.65 25.98
CA ASP A 286 -6.95 26.61 26.19
C ASP A 286 -5.75 25.93 26.86
N ASP A 287 -5.18 24.93 26.17
CA ASP A 287 -3.97 24.22 26.55
C ASP A 287 -2.92 24.26 25.43
N GLU A 288 -1.72 23.73 25.71
CA GLU A 288 -0.62 23.75 24.74
C GLU A 288 -0.96 22.99 23.45
N PRO A 289 -1.51 21.75 23.49
CA PRO A 289 -1.95 21.06 22.28
C PRO A 289 -3.04 21.83 21.50
N GLY A 290 -3.99 22.47 22.20
CA GLY A 290 -5.03 23.29 21.58
C GLY A 290 -4.47 24.49 20.84
N ARG A 291 -3.47 25.18 21.41
CA ARG A 291 -2.76 26.28 20.75
C ARG A 291 -1.95 25.81 19.53
N TRP A 292 -1.32 24.64 19.59
CA TRP A 292 -0.64 24.07 18.43
C TRP A 292 -1.61 23.74 17.29
N LEU A 293 -2.75 23.15 17.63
CA LEU A 293 -3.78 22.80 16.67
C LEU A 293 -4.36 24.04 15.98
N ALA A 294 -4.65 25.11 16.76
CA ALA A 294 -5.05 26.40 16.22
C ALA A 294 -4.01 26.97 15.24
N GLY A 295 -2.71 26.92 15.61
CA GLY A 295 -1.64 27.39 14.73
C GLY A 295 -1.46 26.55 13.47
N LEU A 296 -1.71 25.23 13.53
CA LEU A 296 -1.72 24.36 12.35
C LEU A 296 -2.89 24.72 11.42
N LEU A 297 -4.09 24.90 11.96
CA LEU A 297 -5.28 25.28 11.18
C LEU A 297 -5.13 26.64 10.51
N GLU A 298 -4.56 27.63 11.20
CA GLU A 298 -4.26 28.94 10.63
C GLU A 298 -3.29 28.83 9.44
N ARG A 299 -2.24 28.02 9.55
CA ARG A 299 -1.29 27.78 8.44
C ARG A 299 -1.93 27.03 7.27
N ALA A 300 -2.88 26.14 7.55
CA ALA A 300 -3.64 25.44 6.52
C ALA A 300 -4.67 26.35 5.80
N GLY A 301 -4.85 27.59 6.26
CA GLY A 301 -5.85 28.51 5.69
C GLY A 301 -7.29 28.17 6.09
N VAL A 302 -7.49 27.41 7.17
CA VAL A 302 -8.81 27.03 7.68
C VAL A 302 -9.33 28.10 8.63
N GLU A 303 -10.53 28.63 8.36
CA GLU A 303 -11.23 29.52 9.30
C GLU A 303 -11.79 28.68 10.46
N VAL A 304 -11.45 29.00 11.71
CA VAL A 304 -11.91 28.25 12.88
C VAL A 304 -13.02 29.01 13.61
N VAL A 305 -14.16 28.35 13.79
CA VAL A 305 -15.22 28.77 14.71
C VAL A 305 -15.16 27.88 15.95
N ASP A 306 -14.50 28.39 16.97
CA ASP A 306 -14.32 27.68 18.25
C ASP A 306 -15.57 27.80 19.14
N LEU A 307 -16.10 26.65 19.56
CA LEU A 307 -17.19 26.52 20.52
C LEU A 307 -16.70 26.54 21.98
N GLY A 308 -15.39 26.37 22.19
CA GLY A 308 -14.74 26.24 23.49
C GLY A 308 -14.89 24.83 24.07
N LEU A 309 -13.80 24.30 24.62
CA LEU A 309 -13.75 23.01 25.32
C LEU A 309 -13.33 23.20 26.77
N ASP A 310 -14.22 22.88 27.71
CA ASP A 310 -13.86 22.71 29.12
C ASP A 310 -13.37 21.27 29.34
N GLY A 311 -12.05 21.11 29.30
CA GLY A 311 -11.39 19.81 29.31
C GLY A 311 -9.94 19.92 28.82
N ARG A 312 -9.44 18.85 28.21
CA ARG A 312 -8.12 18.82 27.57
C ARG A 312 -8.27 18.53 26.09
N THR A 313 -7.44 19.17 25.28
CA THR A 313 -7.35 18.85 23.86
C THR A 313 -6.91 17.38 23.70
N PRO A 314 -7.67 16.57 22.94
CA PRO A 314 -7.31 15.17 22.74
C PRO A 314 -6.09 15.07 21.83
N GLU A 315 -5.11 14.27 22.27
CA GLU A 315 -3.82 14.19 21.62
C GLU A 315 -3.38 12.74 21.48
N LYS A 316 -2.83 12.38 20.32
CA LYS A 316 -2.27 11.05 20.02
C LYS A 316 -0.79 11.20 19.70
N VAL A 317 0.06 10.76 20.62
CA VAL A 317 1.51 10.81 20.46
C VAL A 317 2.02 9.44 20.00
N ARG A 318 2.68 9.38 18.85
CA ARG A 318 3.35 8.18 18.34
C ARG A 318 4.85 8.35 18.51
N VAL A 319 5.46 7.51 19.35
CA VAL A 319 6.92 7.45 19.47
C VAL A 319 7.43 6.45 18.45
N GLN A 320 8.32 6.88 17.57
CA GLN A 320 8.82 6.07 16.47
C GLN A 320 10.34 5.97 16.47
N ALA A 321 10.84 4.83 16.01
CA ALA A 321 12.26 4.65 15.72
C ALA A 321 12.46 3.83 14.44
N GLY A 322 13.33 4.32 13.55
CA GLY A 322 13.62 3.64 12.27
C GLY A 322 12.38 3.43 11.39
N GLY A 323 11.45 4.41 11.37
CA GLY A 323 10.21 4.33 10.60
C GLY A 323 9.15 3.39 11.17
N ARG A 324 9.32 2.91 12.41
CA ARG A 324 8.36 2.04 13.10
C ARG A 324 7.85 2.71 14.37
N THR A 325 6.54 2.68 14.58
CA THR A 325 5.95 3.12 15.85
C THR A 325 6.29 2.09 16.94
N LEU A 326 6.96 2.54 18.01
CA LEU A 326 7.30 1.74 19.18
C LEU A 326 6.18 1.74 20.22
N VAL A 327 5.61 2.93 20.47
CA VAL A 327 4.52 3.11 21.43
C VAL A 327 3.62 4.26 20.98
N ARG A 328 2.32 4.14 21.26
CA ARG A 328 1.35 5.21 21.15
C ARG A 328 0.88 5.61 22.53
N ILE A 329 0.85 6.92 22.80
CA ILE A 329 0.37 7.51 24.04
C ILE A 329 -0.82 8.39 23.69
N ASP A 330 -1.99 8.07 24.24
CA ASP A 330 -3.21 8.84 24.04
C ASP A 330 -3.43 9.75 25.26
N HIS A 331 -3.40 11.06 25.05
CA HIS A 331 -3.69 12.10 26.04
C HIS A 331 -5.09 12.69 25.83
N GLY A 332 -5.61 13.38 26.86
CA GLY A 332 -6.92 14.05 26.81
C GLY A 332 -8.08 13.27 27.45
N GLY A 333 -7.89 12.03 27.90
CA GLY A 333 -8.85 11.32 28.77
C GLY A 333 -10.29 11.21 28.20
N PRO A 334 -11.33 11.13 29.06
CA PRO A 334 -12.73 11.18 28.62
C PRO A 334 -13.07 12.52 27.97
N PRO A 335 -14.11 12.60 27.10
CA PRO A 335 -14.55 13.85 26.49
C PRO A 335 -14.82 14.95 27.53
N GLY A 336 -14.36 16.17 27.25
CA GLY A 336 -14.70 17.37 28.01
C GLY A 336 -16.10 17.89 27.67
N THR A 337 -16.46 19.04 28.25
CA THR A 337 -17.74 19.70 27.94
C THR A 337 -17.54 20.71 26.82
N VAL A 338 -18.23 20.51 25.69
CA VAL A 338 -18.24 21.44 24.56
C VAL A 338 -19.18 22.60 24.85
N GLY A 339 -18.75 23.83 24.56
CA GLY A 339 -19.59 25.02 24.67
C GLY A 339 -20.73 25.04 23.63
N ALA A 340 -21.77 25.81 23.92
CA ALA A 340 -22.97 25.86 23.08
C ALA A 340 -22.69 26.49 21.70
N ALA A 341 -23.41 26.05 20.66
CA ALA A 341 -23.33 26.65 19.32
C ALA A 341 -23.48 28.17 19.34
N THR A 342 -22.44 28.86 18.85
CA THR A 342 -22.40 30.31 18.76
C THR A 342 -23.20 30.83 17.56
N ALA A 343 -23.49 32.13 17.53
CA ALA A 343 -24.10 32.77 16.37
C ALA A 343 -23.23 32.66 15.11
N ALA A 344 -21.90 32.69 15.28
CA ALA A 344 -20.94 32.49 14.20
C ALA A 344 -21.02 31.07 13.62
N ALA A 345 -21.14 30.04 14.48
CA ALA A 345 -21.28 28.65 14.03
C ALA A 345 -22.55 28.45 13.20
N ARG A 346 -23.67 29.04 13.62
CA ARG A 346 -24.94 28.98 12.87
C ARG A 346 -24.83 29.71 11.53
N ALA A 347 -24.26 30.91 11.52
CA ALA A 347 -24.06 31.69 10.30
C ALA A 347 -23.10 30.99 9.31
N ALA A 348 -22.05 30.32 9.82
CA ALA A 348 -21.15 29.54 8.99
C ALA A 348 -21.91 28.41 8.28
N LEU A 349 -22.67 27.62 9.04
CA LEU A 349 -23.51 26.52 8.55
C LEU A 349 -24.57 26.97 7.54
N GLU A 350 -25.27 28.08 7.80
CA GLU A 350 -26.29 28.62 6.89
C GLU A 350 -25.72 29.07 5.53
N GLY A 351 -24.44 29.43 5.47
CA GLY A 351 -23.76 29.84 4.25
C GLY A 351 -22.89 28.74 3.60
N ALA A 352 -23.11 27.47 3.94
CA ALA A 352 -22.31 26.36 3.43
C ALA A 352 -22.84 25.82 2.10
N ASP A 353 -21.95 25.54 1.15
CA ASP A 353 -22.28 24.83 -0.09
C ASP A 353 -22.37 23.31 0.16
N ALA A 354 -21.60 22.80 1.12
CA ALA A 354 -21.73 21.47 1.69
C ALA A 354 -21.29 21.46 3.17
N VAL A 355 -21.77 20.48 3.93
CA VAL A 355 -21.34 20.26 5.31
C VAL A 355 -20.78 18.86 5.47
N LEU A 356 -19.58 18.77 6.05
CA LEU A 356 -19.00 17.51 6.53
C LEU A 356 -19.07 17.48 8.06
N VAL A 357 -19.70 16.45 8.62
CA VAL A 357 -19.63 16.16 10.05
C VAL A 357 -18.61 15.05 10.28
N ALA A 358 -17.46 15.37 10.88
CA ALA A 358 -16.38 14.44 11.21
C ALA A 358 -16.41 14.15 12.72
N ASP A 359 -17.15 13.11 13.11
CA ASP A 359 -17.44 12.79 14.50
C ASP A 359 -16.42 11.79 15.07
N TYR A 360 -15.86 12.08 16.25
CA TYR A 360 -14.94 11.19 16.97
C TYR A 360 -15.46 10.83 18.36
N GLY A 361 -16.73 11.13 18.64
CA GLY A 361 -17.38 10.88 19.92
C GLY A 361 -16.85 11.76 21.05
N ARG A 362 -16.44 13.01 20.77
CA ARG A 362 -15.98 13.98 21.79
C ARG A 362 -16.97 15.12 22.05
N GLY A 363 -18.08 15.18 21.32
CA GLY A 363 -19.26 15.95 21.71
C GLY A 363 -19.61 17.15 20.85
N VAL A 364 -18.77 17.55 19.88
CA VAL A 364 -19.10 18.69 18.99
C VAL A 364 -20.37 18.42 18.19
N ALA A 365 -20.47 17.22 17.59
CA ALA A 365 -21.65 16.81 16.83
C ALA A 365 -22.90 16.57 17.70
N ALA A 366 -22.73 16.48 19.02
CA ALA A 366 -23.81 16.24 19.99
C ALA A 366 -24.46 17.53 20.49
N ASP A 367 -23.83 18.70 20.29
CA ASP A 367 -24.40 19.97 20.70
C ASP A 367 -25.78 20.21 20.07
N ALA A 368 -26.76 20.56 20.89
CA ALA A 368 -28.15 20.71 20.45
C ALA A 368 -28.33 21.84 19.42
N GLY A 369 -27.54 22.92 19.54
CA GLY A 369 -27.59 24.05 18.62
C GLY A 369 -26.99 23.71 17.25
N VAL A 370 -25.87 22.99 17.22
CA VAL A 370 -25.28 22.43 16.00
C VAL A 370 -26.28 21.49 15.33
N ARG A 371 -26.83 20.53 16.07
CA ARG A 371 -27.79 19.55 15.52
C ARG A 371 -29.05 20.21 14.94
N LEU A 372 -29.58 21.21 15.63
CA LEU A 372 -30.74 21.98 15.13
C LEU A 372 -30.41 22.71 13.83
N ALA A 373 -29.20 23.29 13.71
CA ALA A 373 -28.75 23.94 12.48
C ALA A 373 -28.59 22.93 11.34
N LEU A 374 -27.91 21.81 11.58
CA LEU A 374 -27.73 20.74 10.60
C LEU A 374 -29.07 20.20 10.07
N GLY A 375 -30.04 19.96 10.96
CA GLY A 375 -31.37 19.47 10.56
C GLY A 375 -32.15 20.45 9.66
N ARG A 376 -31.90 21.76 9.75
CA ARG A 376 -32.51 22.76 8.86
C ARG A 376 -31.85 22.81 7.48
N LEU A 377 -30.61 22.37 7.36
CA LEU A 377 -29.84 22.39 6.12
C LEU A 377 -30.13 21.21 5.20
N VAL A 378 -30.49 20.05 5.77
CA VAL A 378 -30.71 18.79 5.05
C VAL A 378 -31.51 18.93 3.73
N PRO A 379 -32.60 19.72 3.65
CA PRO A 379 -33.37 19.86 2.41
C PRO A 379 -32.65 20.60 1.27
N HIS A 380 -31.58 21.35 1.56
CA HIS A 380 -31.01 22.34 0.65
C HIS A 380 -29.50 22.21 0.46
N THR A 381 -28.79 21.70 1.46
CA THR A 381 -27.33 21.61 1.47
C THR A 381 -26.93 20.13 1.64
N PRO A 382 -26.08 19.58 0.77
CA PRO A 382 -25.58 18.23 0.94
C PRO A 382 -24.79 18.11 2.26
N LEU A 383 -25.21 17.16 3.07
CA LEU A 383 -24.59 16.84 4.36
C LEU A 383 -23.97 15.44 4.28
N VAL A 384 -22.66 15.39 4.51
CA VAL A 384 -21.88 14.15 4.67
C VAL A 384 -21.59 13.96 6.16
N TRP A 385 -21.76 12.75 6.68
CA TRP A 385 -21.46 12.43 8.06
C TRP A 385 -20.54 11.23 8.14
N ASP A 386 -19.38 11.40 8.78
CA ASP A 386 -18.46 10.33 9.14
C ASP A 386 -18.70 9.95 10.61
N PRO A 387 -19.40 8.82 10.88
CA PRO A 387 -19.95 8.55 12.20
C PRO A 387 -18.97 7.79 13.10
N HIS A 388 -19.04 8.04 14.41
CA HIS A 388 -18.29 7.26 15.39
C HIS A 388 -19.21 6.47 16.34
N PRO A 389 -18.88 5.23 16.77
CA PRO A 389 -19.76 4.40 17.63
C PRO A 389 -20.09 5.00 19.00
N ARG A 390 -19.29 5.96 19.46
CA ARG A 390 -19.51 6.73 20.71
C ARG A 390 -20.13 8.11 20.48
N GLY A 391 -20.32 8.48 19.21
CA GLY A 391 -20.90 9.74 18.82
C GLY A 391 -22.43 9.69 18.80
N PRO A 392 -23.10 10.83 18.61
CA PRO A 392 -24.55 10.88 18.46
C PRO A 392 -24.98 10.25 17.12
N GLU A 393 -26.25 9.88 17.03
CA GLU A 393 -26.82 9.48 15.75
C GLU A 393 -26.80 10.66 14.74
N PRO A 394 -26.50 10.41 13.45
CA PRO A 394 -26.65 11.40 12.39
C PRO A 394 -28.04 12.02 12.33
N VAL A 395 -28.14 13.25 11.83
CA VAL A 395 -29.44 13.90 11.59
C VAL A 395 -30.17 13.22 10.43
N ALA A 396 -31.49 13.06 10.54
CA ALA A 396 -32.27 12.36 9.53
C ALA A 396 -32.26 13.07 8.18
N GLY A 397 -32.26 12.31 7.08
CA GLY A 397 -32.37 12.84 5.72
C GLY A 397 -31.05 13.28 5.07
N LEU A 398 -29.91 13.14 5.76
CA LEU A 398 -28.62 13.57 5.22
C LEU A 398 -28.25 12.87 3.91
N ARG A 399 -27.34 13.47 3.13
CA ARG A 399 -27.03 12.99 1.78
C ARG A 399 -26.20 11.71 1.77
N LEU A 400 -25.18 11.63 2.63
CA LEU A 400 -24.24 10.51 2.65
C LEU A 400 -23.71 10.25 4.07
N VAL A 401 -23.66 8.98 4.47
CA VAL A 401 -22.97 8.54 5.70
C VAL A 401 -21.79 7.65 5.31
N THR A 402 -20.62 7.82 5.93
CA THR A 402 -19.35 7.19 5.47
C THR A 402 -18.65 6.29 6.50
N PRO A 403 -19.34 5.34 7.17
CA PRO A 403 -18.71 4.52 8.20
C PRO A 403 -17.67 3.58 7.59
N ASN A 404 -16.63 3.22 8.34
CA ASN A 404 -15.81 2.07 7.97
C ASN A 404 -16.49 0.74 8.33
N ALA A 405 -16.00 -0.37 7.76
CA ALA A 405 -16.58 -1.70 7.98
C ALA A 405 -16.70 -2.09 9.47
N SER A 406 -15.75 -1.66 10.31
CA SER A 406 -15.73 -1.96 11.74
C SER A 406 -16.75 -1.12 12.52
N GLU A 407 -16.93 0.14 12.15
CA GLU A 407 -17.97 1.02 12.71
C GLU A 407 -19.36 0.53 12.32
N ALA A 408 -19.57 0.21 11.05
CA ALA A 408 -20.82 -0.36 10.56
C ALA A 408 -21.17 -1.65 11.32
N ALA A 409 -20.19 -2.51 11.59
CA ALA A 409 -20.37 -3.74 12.38
C ALA A 409 -20.66 -3.50 13.86
N ARG A 410 -20.17 -2.41 14.46
CA ARG A 410 -20.51 -2.05 15.85
C ARG A 410 -21.90 -1.44 15.96
N LEU A 411 -22.29 -0.62 14.99
CA LEU A 411 -23.57 0.09 14.97
C LEU A 411 -24.75 -0.82 14.61
N VAL A 412 -24.49 -1.81 13.76
CA VAL A 412 -25.43 -2.89 13.41
C VAL A 412 -24.65 -4.19 13.64
N PRO A 413 -24.82 -4.92 14.76
CA PRO A 413 -24.06 -6.13 15.06
C PRO A 413 -24.47 -7.36 14.25
N GLU A 414 -25.76 -7.53 13.99
CA GLU A 414 -26.35 -8.71 13.33
C GLU A 414 -26.69 -8.41 11.85
N PRO A 415 -25.88 -8.84 10.87
CA PRO A 415 -26.18 -8.62 9.46
C PRO A 415 -26.95 -9.80 8.86
N SER A 416 -27.61 -9.55 7.74
CA SER A 416 -28.06 -10.65 6.86
C SER A 416 -26.96 -11.05 5.88
N GLY A 417 -26.68 -12.34 5.74
CA GLY A 417 -25.69 -12.88 4.79
C GLY A 417 -24.23 -12.85 5.29
N SER A 418 -23.28 -13.04 4.38
CA SER A 418 -21.83 -13.07 4.67
C SER A 418 -21.03 -12.24 3.66
N GLY A 419 -19.78 -11.91 4.00
CA GLY A 419 -18.88 -11.14 3.12
C GLY A 419 -19.47 -9.78 2.71
N THR A 420 -19.44 -9.47 1.42
CA THR A 420 -20.00 -8.21 0.87
C THR A 420 -21.51 -8.08 1.11
N ALA A 421 -22.25 -9.19 1.14
CA ALA A 421 -23.69 -9.17 1.42
C ALA A 421 -23.97 -8.72 2.86
N ALA A 422 -23.13 -9.13 3.82
CA ALA A 422 -23.23 -8.67 5.20
C ALA A 422 -22.96 -7.16 5.31
N VAL A 423 -21.94 -6.65 4.62
CA VAL A 423 -21.64 -5.20 4.58
C VAL A 423 -22.82 -4.43 3.98
N ALA A 424 -23.35 -4.87 2.86
CA ALA A 424 -24.51 -4.26 2.22
C ALA A 424 -25.75 -4.27 3.14
N SER A 425 -25.99 -5.37 3.86
CA SER A 425 -27.08 -5.47 4.82
C SER A 425 -26.94 -4.47 5.98
N ARG A 426 -25.72 -4.28 6.52
CA ARG A 426 -25.47 -3.26 7.54
C ARG A 426 -25.69 -1.85 6.99
N ALA A 427 -25.19 -1.57 5.79
CA ALA A 427 -25.36 -0.27 5.15
C ALA A 427 -26.84 0.07 4.92
N ARG A 428 -27.67 -0.90 4.47
CA ARG A 428 -29.12 -0.72 4.35
C ARG A 428 -29.78 -0.42 5.69
N ALA A 429 -29.46 -1.19 6.73
CA ALA A 429 -30.00 -0.96 8.06
C ALA A 429 -29.63 0.43 8.62
N LEU A 430 -28.43 0.92 8.33
CA LEU A 430 -28.00 2.28 8.68
C LEU A 430 -28.73 3.35 7.85
N ALA A 431 -28.91 3.13 6.55
CA ALA A 431 -29.66 4.02 5.68
C ALA A 431 -31.10 4.17 6.17
N ASP A 432 -31.76 3.06 6.54
CA ASP A 432 -33.12 3.06 7.09
C ASP A 432 -33.18 3.74 8.46
N ARG A 433 -32.27 3.36 9.38
CA ARG A 433 -32.22 3.91 10.75
C ARG A 433 -32.06 5.42 10.77
N TRP A 434 -31.21 5.96 9.90
CA TRP A 434 -30.89 7.38 9.86
C TRP A 434 -31.61 8.13 8.74
N GLN A 435 -32.48 7.45 8.00
CA GLN A 435 -33.15 7.98 6.81
C GLN A 435 -32.16 8.66 5.85
N ALA A 436 -30.96 8.08 5.69
CA ALA A 436 -29.90 8.66 4.90
C ALA A 436 -30.14 8.41 3.40
N GLY A 437 -29.81 9.40 2.58
CA GLY A 437 -29.89 9.30 1.12
C GLY A 437 -28.92 8.28 0.53
N ALA A 438 -27.82 7.96 1.22
CA ALA A 438 -26.97 6.81 0.92
C ALA A 438 -26.00 6.53 2.09
N VAL A 439 -25.44 5.32 2.11
CA VAL A 439 -24.36 4.91 3.01
C VAL A 439 -23.20 4.34 2.20
N ALA A 440 -22.02 4.92 2.31
CA ALA A 440 -20.78 4.41 1.72
C ALA A 440 -19.92 3.75 2.80
N VAL A 441 -19.84 2.41 2.81
CA VAL A 441 -18.99 1.70 3.77
C VAL A 441 -17.58 1.59 3.21
N THR A 442 -16.59 2.21 3.85
CA THR A 442 -15.19 2.10 3.42
C THR A 442 -14.59 0.75 3.85
N LEU A 443 -13.89 0.09 2.94
CA LEU A 443 -13.36 -1.27 3.04
C LEU A 443 -11.82 -1.35 3.01
N GLY A 444 -11.12 -0.24 3.27
CA GLY A 444 -9.66 -0.15 3.19
C GLY A 444 -9.17 -0.29 1.75
N SER A 445 -8.17 -1.16 1.52
CA SER A 445 -7.60 -1.44 0.19
C SER A 445 -8.61 -1.98 -0.83
N ARG A 446 -9.81 -2.40 -0.39
CA ARG A 446 -10.89 -2.85 -1.29
C ARG A 446 -11.79 -1.72 -1.78
N GLY A 447 -11.52 -0.47 -1.40
CA GLY A 447 -12.32 0.70 -1.78
C GLY A 447 -13.55 0.90 -0.90
N ALA A 448 -14.71 1.16 -1.50
CA ALA A 448 -15.96 1.45 -0.79
C ALA A 448 -17.14 0.68 -1.37
N LEU A 449 -18.14 0.38 -0.53
CA LEU A 449 -19.42 -0.17 -0.94
C LEU A 449 -20.53 0.87 -0.68
N LEU A 450 -21.07 1.45 -1.74
CA LEU A 450 -22.15 2.42 -1.71
C LEU A 450 -23.51 1.73 -1.77
N VAL A 451 -24.39 2.09 -0.85
CA VAL A 451 -25.77 1.62 -0.80
C VAL A 451 -26.70 2.83 -0.77
N GLY A 452 -27.49 2.99 -1.83
CA GLY A 452 -28.58 3.97 -1.91
C GLY A 452 -29.91 3.40 -1.39
N PRO A 453 -30.99 4.22 -1.41
CA PRO A 453 -32.32 3.84 -0.93
C PRO A 453 -32.93 2.72 -1.78
N ASP A 454 -32.71 2.79 -3.09
CA ASP A 454 -33.23 1.85 -4.08
C ASP A 454 -32.09 1.30 -4.94
N GLY A 455 -32.12 -0.01 -5.19
CA GLY A 455 -31.18 -0.67 -6.12
C GLY A 455 -30.11 -1.55 -5.47
N PRO A 456 -29.27 -2.19 -6.30
CA PRO A 456 -28.16 -3.01 -5.84
C PRO A 456 -27.02 -2.14 -5.26
N PRO A 457 -26.22 -2.66 -4.32
CA PRO A 457 -25.01 -1.99 -3.85
C PRO A 457 -24.03 -1.73 -5.02
N LEU A 458 -23.42 -0.55 -5.04
CA LEU A 458 -22.34 -0.19 -5.96
C LEU A 458 -21.00 -0.42 -5.26
N ALA A 459 -20.17 -1.29 -5.82
CA ALA A 459 -18.80 -1.47 -5.37
C ALA A 459 -17.88 -0.51 -6.13
N VAL A 460 -17.13 0.30 -5.40
CA VAL A 460 -16.15 1.25 -5.93
C VAL A 460 -14.76 0.76 -5.49
N PRO A 461 -14.01 0.09 -6.37
CA PRO A 461 -12.70 -0.45 -6.00
C PRO A 461 -11.68 0.68 -5.81
N ALA A 462 -10.80 0.51 -4.83
CA ALA A 462 -9.63 1.36 -4.67
C ALA A 462 -8.53 0.93 -5.64
N PRO A 463 -7.83 1.87 -6.30
CA PRO A 463 -6.51 1.59 -6.84
C PRO A 463 -5.59 1.03 -5.76
N PHE A 464 -4.70 0.13 -6.15
CA PHE A 464 -3.67 -0.37 -5.24
C PHE A 464 -2.81 0.81 -4.77
N ALA A 465 -2.68 0.95 -3.46
CA ALA A 465 -1.94 2.03 -2.82
C ALA A 465 -1.21 1.47 -1.60
N ASP A 466 0.12 1.49 -1.64
CA ASP A 466 0.98 1.14 -0.52
C ASP A 466 1.26 2.41 0.30
N GLY A 467 1.01 2.35 1.61
CA GLY A 467 1.27 3.48 2.50
C GLY A 467 0.47 3.43 3.80
N ASP A 468 0.58 4.48 4.61
CA ASP A 468 -0.12 4.57 5.89
C ASP A 468 -1.62 4.87 5.66
N PRO A 469 -2.57 3.99 6.04
CA PRO A 469 -3.98 4.25 5.90
C PRO A 469 -4.53 5.26 6.93
N CYS A 470 -3.69 5.76 7.84
CA CYS A 470 -4.11 6.73 8.84
C CYS A 470 -4.63 8.02 8.17
N GLY A 471 -5.84 8.43 8.53
CA GLY A 471 -6.53 9.59 7.94
C GLY A 471 -7.22 9.32 6.60
N ALA A 472 -7.17 8.09 6.06
CA ALA A 472 -7.81 7.77 4.79
C ALA A 472 -9.34 7.96 4.83
N GLY A 473 -9.97 7.69 5.99
CA GLY A 473 -11.39 7.95 6.23
C GLY A 473 -11.72 9.45 6.20
N ASP A 474 -10.93 10.27 6.91
CA ASP A 474 -11.07 11.74 6.91
C ASP A 474 -10.89 12.30 5.48
N ARG A 475 -9.92 11.79 4.73
CA ARG A 475 -9.67 12.17 3.34
C ARG A 475 -10.84 11.77 2.43
N PHE A 476 -11.36 10.55 2.59
CA PHE A 476 -12.51 10.08 1.84
C PHE A 476 -13.74 10.95 2.11
N ALA A 477 -14.06 11.20 3.38
CA ALA A 477 -15.25 11.98 3.76
C ALA A 477 -15.16 13.45 3.31
N SER A 478 -13.98 14.07 3.42
CA SER A 478 -13.73 15.43 2.93
C SER A 478 -13.80 15.53 1.41
N ALA A 479 -13.17 14.61 0.66
CA ALA A 479 -13.27 14.57 -0.79
C ALA A 479 -14.71 14.37 -1.27
N ALA A 480 -15.46 13.47 -0.64
CA ALA A 480 -16.88 13.24 -0.95
C ALA A 480 -17.72 14.51 -0.70
N ALA A 481 -17.47 15.22 0.41
CA ALA A 481 -18.19 16.47 0.72
C ALA A 481 -17.88 17.59 -0.29
N VAL A 482 -16.62 17.73 -0.71
CA VAL A 482 -16.20 18.70 -1.74
C VAL A 482 -16.83 18.37 -3.09
N ALA A 483 -16.82 17.10 -3.52
CA ALA A 483 -17.44 16.68 -4.77
C ALA A 483 -18.96 16.95 -4.77
N LEU A 484 -19.64 16.69 -3.64
CA LEU A 484 -21.07 17.01 -3.49
C LEU A 484 -21.34 18.52 -3.49
N ALA A 485 -20.45 19.35 -2.95
CA ALA A 485 -20.54 20.81 -3.03
C ALA A 485 -20.51 21.31 -4.49
N ARG A 486 -19.76 20.63 -5.35
CA ARG A 486 -19.66 20.89 -6.80
C ARG A 486 -20.88 20.39 -7.59
N GLY A 487 -21.83 19.71 -6.92
CA GLY A 487 -23.05 19.19 -7.53
C GLY A 487 -22.91 17.80 -8.16
N SER A 488 -21.82 17.07 -7.88
CA SER A 488 -21.65 15.69 -8.35
C SER A 488 -22.74 14.76 -7.82
N LEU A 489 -23.03 13.69 -8.56
CA LEU A 489 -23.90 12.63 -8.04
C LEU A 489 -23.21 11.90 -6.88
N VAL A 490 -23.99 11.25 -6.01
CA VAL A 490 -23.44 10.52 -4.85
C VAL A 490 -22.47 9.41 -5.28
N SER A 491 -22.77 8.70 -6.37
CA SER A 491 -21.86 7.67 -6.91
C SER A 491 -20.54 8.26 -7.39
N GLU A 492 -20.59 9.37 -8.14
CA GLU A 492 -19.41 10.08 -8.65
C GLU A 492 -18.57 10.65 -7.50
N ALA A 493 -19.21 11.23 -6.49
CA ALA A 493 -18.54 11.74 -5.31
C ALA A 493 -17.83 10.64 -4.51
N VAL A 494 -18.41 9.45 -4.42
CA VAL A 494 -17.77 8.28 -3.78
C VAL A 494 -16.63 7.74 -4.63
N GLU A 495 -16.78 7.69 -5.95
CA GLU A 495 -15.70 7.31 -6.88
C GLU A 495 -14.50 8.24 -6.75
N GLU A 496 -14.72 9.56 -6.82
CA GLU A 496 -13.68 10.58 -6.62
C GLU A 496 -13.05 10.44 -5.22
N ALA A 497 -13.85 10.27 -4.18
CA ALA A 497 -13.36 10.11 -2.82
C ALA A 497 -12.47 8.86 -2.64
N VAL A 498 -12.80 7.74 -3.28
CA VAL A 498 -11.93 6.54 -3.27
C VAL A 498 -10.59 6.85 -3.95
N GLN A 499 -10.61 7.48 -5.14
CA GLN A 499 -9.37 7.83 -5.86
C GLN A 499 -8.48 8.76 -5.04
N VAL A 500 -9.08 9.82 -4.48
CA VAL A 500 -8.39 10.83 -3.70
C VAL A 500 -7.86 10.28 -2.38
N ALA A 501 -8.61 9.40 -1.71
CA ALA A 501 -8.15 8.72 -0.50
C ALA A 501 -7.03 7.71 -0.80
N SER A 502 -7.11 6.95 -1.89
CA SER A 502 -6.04 6.05 -2.31
C SER A 502 -4.75 6.79 -2.65
N ALA A 503 -4.84 7.90 -3.38
CA ALA A 503 -3.68 8.75 -3.67
C ALA A 503 -3.05 9.32 -2.39
N PHE A 504 -3.87 9.71 -1.42
CA PHE A 504 -3.40 10.15 -0.10
C PHE A 504 -2.68 9.05 0.66
N VAL A 505 -3.19 7.82 0.67
CA VAL A 505 -2.49 6.67 1.27
C VAL A 505 -1.16 6.42 0.57
N ALA A 506 -1.14 6.41 -0.77
CA ALA A 506 0.08 6.24 -1.57
C ALA A 506 1.13 7.34 -1.31
N ALA A 507 0.69 8.55 -0.98
CA ALA A 507 1.56 9.66 -0.59
C ALA A 507 2.07 9.59 0.87
N GLY A 508 1.80 8.50 1.60
CA GLY A 508 2.21 8.31 2.99
C GLY A 508 1.14 8.68 4.02
N GLY A 509 -0.10 8.85 3.59
CA GLY A 509 -1.25 9.11 4.46
C GLY A 509 -1.10 10.36 5.30
N ALA A 510 -1.67 10.35 6.50
CA ALA A 510 -1.58 11.49 7.41
C ALA A 510 -0.13 11.85 7.73
N ALA A 511 0.80 10.89 7.74
CA ALA A 511 2.22 11.14 8.04
C ALA A 511 2.93 11.89 6.91
N GLY A 512 2.51 11.69 5.66
CA GLY A 512 2.98 12.43 4.49
C GLY A 512 2.39 13.84 4.37
N PHE A 513 1.31 14.14 5.09
CA PHE A 513 0.67 15.45 5.06
C PHE A 513 1.32 16.43 6.03
N SER A 514 1.99 17.44 5.48
CA SER A 514 2.62 18.55 6.21
C SER A 514 1.96 19.86 5.83
N VAL A 515 1.31 20.50 6.81
CA VAL A 515 0.71 21.83 6.64
C VAL A 515 1.76 22.92 6.34
N VAL A 516 3.04 22.65 6.66
CA VAL A 516 4.15 23.59 6.44
C VAL A 516 4.50 23.72 4.96
N ASP A 517 4.23 22.69 4.15
CA ASP A 517 4.55 22.68 2.71
C ASP A 517 3.47 23.38 1.85
N LEU A 518 2.26 23.58 2.38
CA LEU A 518 1.14 24.26 1.70
C LEU A 518 1.37 25.77 1.47
N ALA A 519 2.34 26.37 2.17
CA ALA A 519 2.67 27.79 2.04
C ALA A 519 3.57 28.11 0.84
N THR A 520 4.11 27.10 0.16
CA THR A 520 4.97 27.23 -1.01
C THR A 520 4.36 26.44 -2.16
N GLU A 521 4.10 27.13 -3.27
CA GLU A 521 3.59 26.60 -4.54
C GLU A 521 2.06 26.55 -4.70
N LYS A 522 1.46 27.74 -4.82
CA LYS A 522 0.48 27.97 -5.89
C LYS A 522 1.25 28.33 -7.16
N GLN A 523 1.42 27.37 -8.06
CA GLN A 523 1.62 27.68 -9.48
C GLN A 523 0.51 27.01 -10.28
N ASP A 524 -0.26 27.84 -10.96
CA ASP A 524 -1.18 27.45 -12.02
C ASP A 524 -0.40 26.62 -13.06
N GLY A 525 -0.74 25.35 -13.16
CA GLY A 525 -0.18 24.42 -14.13
C GLY A 525 -1.17 23.29 -14.33
N ASP A 526 -1.82 23.31 -15.48
CA ASP A 526 -2.72 22.28 -16.01
C ASP A 526 -2.13 20.88 -15.77
N VAL A 527 -2.77 20.06 -14.92
CA VAL A 527 -2.24 18.76 -14.49
C VAL A 527 -2.57 17.70 -15.55
N GLY A 528 -1.67 17.59 -16.53
CA GLY A 528 -1.52 16.41 -17.40
C GLY A 528 -0.52 15.39 -16.81
N PRO A 529 -0.36 14.21 -17.44
CA PRO A 529 0.37 13.06 -16.87
C PRO A 529 1.78 13.44 -16.41
N LEU A 530 2.13 13.05 -15.17
CA LEU A 530 3.39 13.25 -14.44
C LEU A 530 4.54 13.84 -15.27
N ASP A 531 4.81 15.15 -15.11
CA ASP A 531 5.91 15.85 -15.79
C ASP A 531 7.27 15.16 -15.52
N ALA A 532 7.75 14.41 -16.52
CA ALA A 532 9.00 13.65 -16.46
C ALA A 532 10.21 14.55 -16.18
N VAL A 533 10.18 15.82 -16.59
CA VAL A 533 11.27 16.77 -16.38
C VAL A 533 11.31 17.20 -14.91
N ALA A 534 10.16 17.53 -14.34
CA ALA A 534 10.03 17.86 -12.92
C ALA A 534 10.45 16.68 -12.02
N LEU A 535 10.01 15.46 -12.37
CA LEU A 535 10.41 14.24 -11.66
C LEU A 535 11.93 14.02 -11.70
N ALA A 536 12.54 14.15 -12.87
CA ALA A 536 13.99 14.01 -13.02
C ALA A 536 14.76 15.04 -12.18
N ALA A 537 14.30 16.30 -12.19
CA ALA A 537 14.90 17.38 -11.41
C ALA A 537 14.81 17.13 -9.90
N ARG A 538 13.65 16.64 -9.43
CA ARG A 538 13.40 16.29 -8.03
C ARG A 538 14.34 15.18 -7.55
N VAL A 539 14.39 14.05 -8.28
CA VAL A 539 15.23 12.90 -7.91
C VAL A 539 16.71 13.28 -7.87
N ARG A 540 17.20 14.07 -8.83
CA ARG A 540 18.58 14.59 -8.78
C ARG A 540 18.84 15.49 -7.56
N ARG A 541 17.91 16.39 -7.24
CA ARG A 541 18.03 17.30 -6.08
C ARG A 541 18.11 16.52 -4.76
N GLU A 542 17.45 15.38 -4.69
CA GLU A 542 17.43 14.46 -3.56
C GLU A 542 18.65 13.52 -3.53
N GLY A 543 19.55 13.61 -4.51
CA GLY A 543 20.75 12.77 -4.62
C GLY A 543 20.50 11.37 -5.19
N GLY A 544 19.30 11.11 -5.71
CA GLY A 544 18.91 9.85 -6.32
C GLY A 544 19.36 9.70 -7.78
N THR A 545 19.42 8.46 -8.23
CA THR A 545 19.87 8.04 -9.56
C THR A 545 18.69 8.01 -10.55
N VAL A 546 18.58 9.04 -11.37
CA VAL A 546 17.68 9.05 -12.55
C VAL A 546 18.17 8.10 -13.65
N VAL A 547 17.36 7.10 -13.98
CA VAL A 547 17.55 6.22 -15.15
C VAL A 547 16.57 6.63 -16.25
N ALA A 548 17.03 6.68 -17.48
CA ALA A 548 16.18 6.83 -18.65
C ALA A 548 16.35 5.64 -19.61
N THR A 549 15.31 5.35 -20.39
CA THR A 549 15.37 4.42 -21.52
C THR A 549 14.54 4.96 -22.66
N GLY A 550 14.73 4.44 -23.87
CA GLY A 550 14.05 4.97 -25.05
C GLY A 550 13.62 3.89 -26.02
N GLY A 551 12.49 4.12 -26.70
CA GLY A 551 12.00 3.24 -27.75
C GLY A 551 10.62 3.59 -28.27
N CYS A 552 10.21 2.91 -29.33
CA CYS A 552 8.89 3.12 -29.93
C CYS A 552 7.76 2.43 -29.16
N PHE A 553 8.04 1.31 -28.49
CA PHE A 553 7.07 0.49 -27.74
C PHE A 553 5.73 0.23 -28.46
N ASP A 554 5.82 0.02 -29.78
CA ASP A 554 4.65 -0.02 -30.66
C ASP A 554 3.73 -1.23 -30.44
N LEU A 555 4.30 -2.40 -30.15
CA LEU A 555 3.58 -3.47 -29.47
C LEU A 555 4.46 -3.94 -28.33
N LEU A 556 3.98 -3.75 -27.11
CA LEU A 556 4.64 -4.21 -25.90
C LEU A 556 4.64 -5.74 -25.84
N HIS A 557 5.71 -6.33 -25.31
CA HIS A 557 5.79 -7.77 -25.06
C HIS A 557 6.70 -8.02 -23.86
N ALA A 558 6.70 -9.25 -23.34
CA ALA A 558 7.47 -9.65 -22.15
C ALA A 558 8.96 -9.21 -22.17
N GLY A 559 9.61 -9.23 -23.34
CA GLY A 559 10.98 -8.70 -23.49
C GLY A 559 11.14 -7.21 -23.15
N HIS A 560 10.21 -6.35 -23.57
CA HIS A 560 10.22 -4.93 -23.21
C HIS A 560 9.97 -4.75 -21.71
N VAL A 561 9.02 -5.50 -21.13
CA VAL A 561 8.72 -5.44 -19.70
C VAL A 561 9.94 -5.83 -18.87
N HIS A 562 10.62 -6.92 -19.21
CA HIS A 562 11.84 -7.35 -18.50
C HIS A 562 12.97 -6.31 -18.61
N MET A 563 13.14 -5.69 -19.78
CA MET A 563 14.12 -4.63 -19.99
C MET A 563 13.79 -3.40 -19.13
N LEU A 564 12.53 -2.97 -19.09
CA LEU A 564 12.09 -1.84 -18.27
C LEU A 564 12.28 -2.15 -16.77
N GLN A 565 11.89 -3.33 -16.30
CA GLN A 565 12.14 -3.77 -14.92
C GLN A 565 13.64 -3.83 -14.59
N ALA A 566 14.48 -4.29 -15.53
CA ALA A 566 15.92 -4.30 -15.35
C ALA A 566 16.52 -2.88 -15.32
N ALA A 567 16.02 -1.96 -16.15
CA ALA A 567 16.42 -0.56 -16.15
C ALA A 567 16.02 0.12 -14.82
N ARG A 568 14.80 -0.13 -14.33
CA ARG A 568 14.32 0.44 -13.07
C ARG A 568 15.17 0.05 -11.86
N ARG A 569 15.77 -1.14 -11.87
CA ARG A 569 16.67 -1.61 -10.80
C ARG A 569 18.02 -0.91 -10.76
N LEU A 570 18.38 -0.15 -11.80
CA LEU A 570 19.66 0.57 -11.86
C LEU A 570 19.63 1.94 -11.16
N GLY A 571 18.47 2.41 -10.71
CA GLY A 571 18.38 3.70 -10.02
C GLY A 571 17.06 3.90 -9.29
N ASP A 572 16.83 5.13 -8.86
CA ASP A 572 15.74 5.51 -7.97
C ASP A 572 14.45 5.88 -8.74
N CYS A 573 14.57 6.23 -10.02
CA CYS A 573 13.44 6.36 -10.95
C CYS A 573 13.81 5.92 -12.38
N LEU A 574 12.82 5.48 -13.15
CA LEU A 574 12.89 5.18 -14.57
C LEU A 574 11.97 6.09 -15.38
N LEU A 575 12.58 6.82 -16.32
CA LEU A 575 11.89 7.67 -17.28
C LEU A 575 11.93 7.03 -18.68
N VAL A 576 10.78 6.89 -19.33
CA VAL A 576 10.71 6.32 -20.67
C VAL A 576 10.55 7.41 -21.72
N CYS A 577 11.57 7.59 -22.55
CA CYS A 577 11.53 8.43 -23.75
C CYS A 577 10.79 7.67 -24.86
N LEU A 578 9.53 8.02 -25.10
CA LEU A 578 8.67 7.38 -26.10
C LEU A 578 8.71 8.15 -27.43
N ASN A 579 8.98 7.46 -28.54
CA ASN A 579 8.84 8.07 -29.86
C ASN A 579 7.38 8.42 -30.16
N SER A 580 7.11 9.64 -30.63
CA SER A 580 5.80 10.06 -31.13
C SER A 580 5.33 9.27 -32.35
N ASP A 581 4.06 9.42 -32.72
CA ASP A 581 3.51 8.76 -33.92
C ASP A 581 4.27 9.17 -35.19
N ALA A 582 4.61 10.46 -35.32
CA ALA A 582 5.39 10.98 -36.43
C ALA A 582 6.82 10.40 -36.45
N SER A 583 7.46 10.27 -35.30
CA SER A 583 8.80 9.68 -35.16
C SER A 583 8.79 8.20 -35.57
N VAL A 584 7.82 7.42 -35.09
CA VAL A 584 7.70 5.98 -35.42
C VAL A 584 7.40 5.78 -36.91
N HIS A 585 6.54 6.61 -37.50
CA HIS A 585 6.22 6.57 -38.92
C HIS A 585 7.45 6.78 -39.81
N ARG A 586 8.31 7.75 -39.48
CA ARG A 586 9.58 7.97 -40.19
C ARG A 586 10.57 6.82 -40.01
N LEU A 587 10.68 6.27 -38.80
CA LEU A 587 11.65 5.22 -38.46
C LEU A 587 11.26 3.84 -38.99
N LYS A 588 9.96 3.51 -39.04
CA LYS A 588 9.47 2.15 -39.33
C LYS A 588 8.58 2.04 -40.57
N GLY A 589 8.27 3.16 -41.22
CA GLY A 589 7.48 3.22 -42.44
C GLY A 589 6.00 3.52 -42.20
N PRO A 590 5.21 3.65 -43.29
CA PRO A 590 3.90 4.29 -43.23
C PRO A 590 2.81 3.50 -42.50
N ASP A 591 2.99 2.18 -42.38
CA ASP A 591 2.04 1.28 -41.70
C ASP A 591 2.28 1.21 -40.17
N ARG A 592 3.08 2.13 -39.61
CA ARG A 592 3.44 2.19 -38.20
C ARG A 592 3.34 3.64 -37.68
N PRO A 593 3.05 3.86 -36.39
CA PRO A 593 2.75 2.85 -35.36
C PRO A 593 1.37 2.19 -35.54
N LEU A 594 1.16 1.04 -34.90
CA LEU A 594 -0.15 0.38 -34.81
C LEU A 594 -0.99 0.92 -33.66
N GLN A 595 -0.35 1.38 -32.59
CA GLN A 595 -0.98 1.98 -31.42
C GLN A 595 -0.62 3.47 -31.37
N SER A 596 -1.59 4.32 -31.02
CA SER A 596 -1.35 5.77 -30.89
C SER A 596 -0.30 6.04 -29.80
N GLN A 597 0.39 7.17 -29.90
CA GLN A 597 1.36 7.58 -28.88
C GLN A 597 0.75 7.70 -27.49
N ASP A 598 -0.52 8.12 -27.39
CA ASP A 598 -1.24 8.26 -26.13
C ASP A 598 -1.54 6.88 -25.52
N ASP A 599 -1.98 5.91 -26.33
CA ASP A 599 -2.19 4.54 -25.86
C ASP A 599 -0.88 3.89 -25.41
N ARG A 600 0.20 4.10 -26.18
CA ARG A 600 1.53 3.57 -25.85
C ARG A 600 2.06 4.19 -24.56
N ALA A 601 1.86 5.49 -24.37
CA ALA A 601 2.24 6.20 -23.14
C ALA A 601 1.43 5.70 -21.94
N ALA A 602 0.12 5.52 -22.09
CA ALA A 602 -0.75 4.99 -21.03
C ALA A 602 -0.36 3.57 -20.62
N VAL A 603 -0.09 2.68 -21.60
CA VAL A 603 0.38 1.32 -21.32
C VAL A 603 1.73 1.31 -20.60
N LEU A 604 2.66 2.19 -20.99
CA LEU A 604 3.96 2.30 -20.34
C LEU A 604 3.85 2.88 -18.92
N ALA A 605 3.03 3.91 -18.72
CA ALA A 605 2.81 4.53 -17.42
C ALA A 605 2.07 3.60 -16.43
N ALA A 606 1.33 2.62 -16.94
CA ALA A 606 0.67 1.60 -16.12
C ALA A 606 1.63 0.49 -15.64
N LEU A 607 2.89 0.46 -16.10
CA LEU A 607 3.87 -0.51 -15.61
C LEU A 607 4.51 0.02 -14.32
N ASP A 608 4.43 -0.75 -13.23
CA ASP A 608 5.01 -0.40 -11.90
C ASP A 608 6.49 -0.01 -11.93
N CYS A 609 7.22 -0.42 -12.97
CA CYS A 609 8.63 -0.11 -13.16
C CYS A 609 8.92 1.20 -13.89
N VAL A 610 7.90 1.94 -14.36
CA VAL A 610 8.03 3.20 -15.12
C VAL A 610 7.45 4.34 -14.28
N ASP A 611 8.29 5.32 -13.92
CA ASP A 611 7.88 6.43 -13.04
C ASP A 611 7.35 7.64 -13.84
N ALA A 612 7.78 7.83 -15.09
CA ALA A 612 7.17 8.80 -16.02
C ALA A 612 7.51 8.48 -17.49
N VAL A 613 6.69 9.00 -18.41
CA VAL A 613 6.87 8.87 -19.87
C VAL A 613 7.02 10.25 -20.48
N MET A 614 8.03 10.44 -21.33
CA MET A 614 8.25 11.66 -22.12
C MET A 614 8.14 11.33 -23.60
N ILE A 615 7.18 11.92 -24.30
CA ILE A 615 7.03 11.75 -25.74
C ILE A 615 7.97 12.74 -26.46
N PHE A 616 8.70 12.29 -27.47
CA PHE A 616 9.55 13.13 -28.31
C PHE A 616 9.34 12.85 -29.80
N ASP A 617 9.49 13.90 -30.62
CA ASP A 617 9.21 13.85 -32.05
C ASP A 617 10.42 13.52 -32.91
N GLU A 618 11.63 13.71 -32.40
CA GLU A 618 12.88 13.56 -33.14
C GLU A 618 13.18 12.09 -33.49
N ASP A 619 14.14 11.86 -34.38
CA ASP A 619 14.57 10.50 -34.76
C ASP A 619 15.47 9.84 -33.69
N THR A 620 16.01 10.64 -32.77
CA THR A 620 16.88 10.18 -31.67
C THR A 620 16.46 10.82 -30.35
N PRO A 621 16.63 10.15 -29.20
CA PRO A 621 16.20 10.69 -27.90
C PRO A 621 17.13 11.78 -27.36
N VAL A 622 18.10 12.28 -28.13
CA VAL A 622 19.17 13.17 -27.63
C VAL A 622 18.61 14.42 -26.96
N GLN A 623 17.61 15.09 -27.56
CA GLN A 623 17.01 16.30 -26.97
C GLN A 623 16.21 16.00 -25.71
N ALA A 624 15.47 14.87 -25.69
CA ALA A 624 14.80 14.39 -24.49
C ALA A 624 15.81 14.13 -23.36
N LEU A 625 16.95 13.48 -23.66
CA LEU A 625 18.02 13.25 -22.69
C LEU A 625 18.69 14.55 -22.21
N GLU A 626 18.78 15.59 -23.05
CA GLU A 626 19.29 16.89 -22.63
C GLU A 626 18.35 17.61 -21.65
N GLN A 627 17.04 17.44 -21.79
CA GLN A 627 16.05 17.95 -20.85
C GLN A 627 16.02 17.13 -19.55
N LEU A 628 16.04 15.80 -19.69
CA LEU A 628 15.95 14.89 -18.57
C LEU A 628 17.23 14.78 -17.75
N ARG A 629 18.42 15.03 -18.33
CA ARG A 629 19.74 14.89 -17.68
C ARG A 629 19.85 13.62 -16.79
N PRO A 630 19.61 12.41 -17.34
CA PRO A 630 19.69 11.19 -16.55
C PRO A 630 21.14 10.81 -16.23
N HIS A 631 21.35 10.07 -15.14
CA HIS A 631 22.66 9.50 -14.80
C HIS A 631 22.93 8.24 -15.63
N LEU A 632 21.89 7.43 -15.89
CA LEU A 632 22.01 6.21 -16.68
C LEU A 632 21.01 6.23 -17.84
N PHE A 633 21.47 5.81 -19.02
CA PHE A 633 20.58 5.52 -20.15
C PHE A 633 20.65 4.03 -20.51
N ALA A 634 19.59 3.30 -20.22
CA ALA A 634 19.51 1.86 -20.43
C ALA A 634 19.00 1.52 -21.84
N LYS A 635 19.75 0.66 -22.55
CA LYS A 635 19.38 0.15 -23.89
C LYS A 635 19.36 -1.38 -23.91
N GLY A 636 18.40 -1.97 -24.60
CA GLY A 636 18.37 -3.43 -24.85
C GLY A 636 19.48 -3.84 -25.82
N ALA A 637 20.01 -5.07 -25.67
CA ALA A 637 21.19 -5.56 -26.39
C ALA A 637 21.05 -5.80 -27.92
N ASP A 638 20.09 -5.14 -28.58
CA ASP A 638 19.92 -5.17 -30.05
C ASP A 638 20.88 -4.22 -30.79
N TYR A 639 21.67 -3.42 -30.07
CA TYR A 639 22.61 -2.45 -30.64
C TYR A 639 24.03 -2.72 -30.16
N ALA A 640 24.97 -2.91 -31.10
CA ALA A 640 26.39 -2.95 -30.79
C ALA A 640 26.80 -1.61 -30.16
N VAL A 641 27.43 -1.67 -28.97
CA VAL A 641 27.81 -0.53 -28.11
C VAL A 641 28.68 0.52 -28.82
N ALA A 642 29.28 0.17 -29.95
CA ALA A 642 30.32 0.95 -30.61
C ALA A 642 29.84 2.26 -31.28
N ASP A 643 28.55 2.44 -31.58
CA ASP A 643 28.04 3.63 -32.31
C ASP A 643 26.72 4.19 -31.72
N LEU A 644 26.69 4.49 -30.42
CA LEU A 644 25.53 5.15 -29.79
C LEU A 644 25.70 6.68 -29.75
N PRO A 645 24.92 7.47 -30.52
CA PRO A 645 24.95 8.94 -30.46
C PRO A 645 24.69 9.49 -29.04
N GLU A 646 23.90 8.78 -28.25
CA GLU A 646 23.45 9.17 -26.92
C GLU A 646 24.60 9.18 -25.88
N ALA A 647 25.62 8.33 -26.07
CA ALA A 647 26.75 8.21 -25.14
C ALA A 647 27.58 9.51 -25.05
N ARG A 648 27.76 10.22 -26.17
CA ARG A 648 28.44 11.53 -26.19
C ARG A 648 27.63 12.60 -25.46
N THR A 649 26.31 12.53 -25.56
CA THR A 649 25.41 13.48 -24.90
C THR A 649 25.48 13.29 -23.39
N LEU A 650 25.35 12.05 -22.90
CA LEU A 650 25.39 11.71 -21.47
C LEU A 650 26.71 12.10 -20.79
N ALA A 651 27.84 11.90 -21.47
CA ALA A 651 29.17 12.24 -20.95
C ALA A 651 29.33 13.74 -20.59
N ARG A 652 28.54 14.65 -21.18
CA ARG A 652 28.61 16.09 -20.90
C ARG A 652 28.23 16.46 -19.46
N TRP A 653 27.50 15.60 -18.77
CA TRP A 653 27.11 15.79 -17.37
C TRP A 653 27.47 14.58 -16.49
N GLY A 654 28.37 13.71 -16.96
CA GLY A 654 28.82 12.52 -16.23
C GLY A 654 27.82 11.37 -16.20
N GLY A 655 26.86 11.33 -17.11
CA GLY A 655 25.96 10.18 -17.28
C GLY A 655 26.59 9.08 -18.14
N GLU A 656 26.09 7.85 -17.99
CA GLU A 656 26.59 6.66 -18.68
C GLU A 656 25.48 5.93 -19.46
N ALA A 657 25.84 5.36 -20.62
CA ALA A 657 24.96 4.45 -21.35
C ALA A 657 25.23 3.00 -20.90
N VAL A 658 24.19 2.28 -20.51
CA VAL A 658 24.28 0.91 -19.99
C VAL A 658 23.48 -0.04 -20.87
N VAL A 659 24.04 -1.23 -21.13
CA VAL A 659 23.38 -2.25 -21.93
C VAL A 659 22.88 -3.36 -21.02
N LEU A 660 21.58 -3.66 -21.13
CA LEU A 660 20.94 -4.70 -20.34
C LEU A 660 20.91 -6.03 -21.13
N PRO A 661 21.13 -7.18 -20.45
CA PRO A 661 21.12 -8.48 -21.10
C PRO A 661 19.76 -8.76 -21.74
N TYR A 662 19.78 -9.16 -23.01
CA TYR A 662 18.58 -9.45 -23.79
C TYR A 662 18.11 -10.89 -23.57
N LEU A 663 16.82 -11.06 -23.26
CA LEU A 663 16.14 -12.36 -23.34
C LEU A 663 15.83 -12.66 -24.81
N GLN A 664 16.52 -13.63 -25.40
CA GLN A 664 16.28 -14.04 -26.79
C GLN A 664 14.83 -14.47 -27.06
N GLY A 665 14.24 -13.97 -28.15
CA GLY A 665 13.21 -14.73 -28.87
C GLY A 665 11.98 -13.98 -29.41
N ARG A 666 11.78 -12.67 -29.16
CA ARG A 666 10.56 -11.97 -29.60
C ARG A 666 10.88 -10.57 -30.10
N SER A 667 10.71 -10.36 -31.41
CA SER A 667 10.74 -9.03 -32.05
C SER A 667 9.34 -8.76 -32.61
N THR A 668 8.82 -7.55 -32.42
CA THR A 668 7.50 -7.15 -32.94
C THR A 668 7.37 -7.41 -34.45
N SER A 669 8.44 -7.20 -35.22
CA SER A 669 8.47 -7.48 -36.66
C SER A 669 8.39 -8.98 -36.99
N ARG A 670 8.87 -9.84 -36.09
CA ARG A 670 8.77 -11.30 -36.22
C ARG A 670 7.38 -11.80 -35.83
N LEU A 671 6.79 -11.24 -34.78
CA LEU A 671 5.41 -11.54 -34.35
C LEU A 671 4.39 -11.20 -35.44
N MET A 672 4.52 -10.06 -36.12
CA MET A 672 3.65 -9.71 -37.24
C MET A 672 3.85 -10.62 -38.46
N LYS A 673 5.10 -10.93 -38.85
CA LYS A 673 5.37 -11.88 -39.94
C LYS A 673 4.77 -13.26 -39.65
N GLU A 674 4.80 -13.68 -38.39
CA GLU A 674 4.24 -14.95 -37.95
C GLU A 674 2.71 -14.94 -37.90
N ALA A 675 2.08 -13.83 -37.52
CA ALA A 675 0.64 -13.62 -37.61
C ALA A 675 0.15 -13.66 -39.07
N VAL A 676 0.85 -12.97 -39.99
CA VAL A 676 0.54 -12.99 -41.43
C VAL A 676 0.74 -14.39 -42.03
N ARG A 677 1.74 -15.15 -41.56
CA ARG A 677 1.96 -16.55 -41.98
C ARG A 677 0.86 -17.49 -41.48
N ARG A 678 0.27 -17.24 -40.31
CA ARG A 678 -0.81 -18.06 -39.74
C ARG A 678 -2.20 -17.72 -40.31
N ALA A 679 -2.36 -16.53 -40.87
CA ALA A 679 -3.60 -16.07 -41.50
C ALA A 679 -3.71 -16.45 -42.99
N ARG A 680 -2.62 -16.93 -43.60
CA ARG A 680 -2.58 -17.53 -44.95
C ARG A 680 -2.55 -19.05 -44.81
#